data_AF-A0A9D6NAW0-F1
#
_entry.id   AF-A0A9D6NAW0-F1
#
_cell.length_a   1.000
_cell.length_b   1.000
_cell.length_c   1.000
_cell.angle_alpha   90.00
_cell.angle_beta   90.00
_cell.angle_gamma   90.00
#
_symmetry.space_group_name_H-M   'P 1'
#
loop_
_entity.id
_entity.type
_entity.pdbx_description
1 polymer ?
#
loop_
_entity_poly.entity_id
_entity_poly.type
_entity_poly.pdbx_seq_one_letter_code
_entity_poly.pdbx_strand_id
1 'polypeptide(L)'
;MGSVQIGRYEVTEQLGQGGMGIVYKGIDPILDRPLAIKVLPPRRKLTDEMIKRFYREARAVARLDSPYIVKIYDIGQQADGSNELYFIVMEFVPGRTLGDLIDGAPVPGEAEMSRRLELFWQVLQAMAYAHEHGVVHRDLKPENIMVSSQGKVKVMDFGLAFLGDHSLTQANQIMGTVAYFSPEQAQAHDVDHRTDIYSLGVILFELMTGRLPFEAQHPLEMIQHVVGTPAPPPREYNPRIPFPLESLILRALEKDRGLRFQSTRDMLSELESLLQRHMGLDTRKLDSESPPSFRAVQAPAEPPDAPRPPEPALRGEVEPPNPFELSFKSLLTPPAENPPAAQERAPAMSLPFFQQQGAPSVASNAWMQESREAPREKPPAAPGPDATASSGVRLMCQCGAENPPGHRECVECGARIVPSYYVVAREAQAFLDAGLQNLDKGRYREAIQELEQAVARNSELGEAHLAMGRALTSLMEFDAAQISLERAVQHLPQSPRPFLAMADLFQEMDDTEQVILCLREALHLDPTDTRMRCRLAFLYHSTDQLENALKQYRLVLKHDPENLQANRQLGLLLAASERDGEAVRYLEHACSLDATDAQSCALLGRLYARKKRFAEARDALVTAIELKGDDAALRAELGGLYRAQNREDLAARELNHALKLDHGNRQARLQLAELYERHGQHDRALAELAEALKFHPQDLQIHRRIGEIYLQLNDLDQAMEHFEQVVKLDPGCAEMHNKLGRIYLKKQYDPLAIQEYQKAVALHKVEPEYREDLAMAYYCAGKVSDAIRELHAAATLDAQNPDYFKGLGMLYFESGHYDEAVRNLQWSLQLQPADAQGRGMLGQAFSRQRLTNLALTEYNGALELDPSLHILHLFIARAYAQAGRHSEAVSSFRKFTAHLDTSEATQFLGQAYVEMGQSLLSEGDFSRASEVFQAALQRNPQDSTALHGMARVALARKKCNKSKDLLAEALELEPRNPELLMTLAEVYGEEGDWDQAAETLQRAVAEHPSHIPLHEKLGRVLRKARRYQEAVAVFRRAAETFPANRPRFLWLEGRVEARRGRWGEAAHLFRRALDLSPHSWRIYEDLGQVCHRLGESEEAVANLREALERAPAPERQSLQELIRIFEQGLER
;
A
#
# COMPACT_ATOMS: atom_id res chain seq x y z
N MET A 1 15.44 -51.71 10.76
CA MET A 1 14.55 -50.54 10.56
C MET A 1 14.65 -50.20 9.08
N GLY A 2 13.56 -50.31 8.33
CA GLY A 2 13.60 -50.17 6.86
C GLY A 2 14.05 -48.77 6.45
N SER A 3 14.94 -48.68 5.46
CA SER A 3 15.36 -47.41 4.85
C SER A 3 14.14 -46.71 4.25
N VAL A 4 13.86 -45.50 4.70
CA VAL A 4 12.80 -44.67 4.10
C VAL A 4 13.29 -44.21 2.72
N GLN A 5 12.53 -44.49 1.67
CA GLN A 5 12.83 -44.08 0.30
C GLN A 5 11.84 -43.02 -0.15
N ILE A 6 12.35 -41.96 -0.80
CA ILE A 6 11.54 -40.94 -1.47
C ILE A 6 11.95 -40.93 -2.95
N GLY A 7 11.01 -41.30 -3.82
CA GLY A 7 11.30 -41.63 -5.21
C GLY A 7 12.31 -42.77 -5.28
N ARG A 8 13.45 -42.53 -5.95
CA ARG A 8 14.58 -43.47 -6.02
C ARG A 8 15.64 -43.24 -4.95
N TYR A 9 15.49 -42.20 -4.12
CA TYR A 9 16.55 -41.71 -3.25
C TYR A 9 16.43 -42.30 -1.84
N GLU A 10 17.56 -42.69 -1.27
CA GLU A 10 17.61 -43.27 0.07
C GLU A 10 17.76 -42.15 1.11
N VAL A 11 16.82 -42.06 2.05
CA VAL A 11 16.88 -41.06 3.13
C VAL A 11 17.80 -41.54 4.24
N THR A 12 18.77 -40.72 4.62
CA THR A 12 19.74 -41.02 5.69
C THR A 12 19.41 -40.31 6.99
N GLU A 13 19.04 -39.02 6.94
CA GLU A 13 18.72 -38.22 8.12
C GLU A 13 17.77 -37.06 7.75
N GLN A 14 16.99 -36.57 8.71
CA GLN A 14 16.20 -35.34 8.55
C GLN A 14 17.07 -34.14 8.92
N LEU A 15 17.19 -33.17 8.01
CA LEU A 15 17.99 -31.95 8.21
C LEU A 15 17.19 -30.83 8.87
N GLY A 16 15.90 -30.73 8.57
CA GLY A 16 15.03 -29.69 9.13
C GLY A 16 13.58 -29.83 8.73
N GLN A 17 12.68 -29.18 9.48
CA GLN A 17 11.24 -29.15 9.22
C GLN A 17 10.70 -27.74 9.47
N GLY A 18 10.01 -27.16 8.49
CA GLY A 18 9.41 -25.83 8.57
C GLY A 18 8.06 -25.73 7.85
N GLY A 19 7.48 -24.54 7.78
CA GLY A 19 6.16 -24.30 7.18
C GLY A 19 6.02 -24.66 5.69
N MET A 20 7.14 -24.83 4.99
CA MET A 20 7.22 -25.17 3.56
C MET A 20 7.59 -26.64 3.28
N GLY A 21 7.74 -27.47 4.32
CA GLY A 21 8.03 -28.90 4.16
C GLY A 21 9.13 -29.44 5.05
N ILE A 22 9.50 -30.70 4.82
CA ILE A 22 10.59 -31.39 5.52
C ILE A 22 11.76 -31.56 4.55
N VAL A 23 12.96 -31.23 4.99
CA VAL A 23 14.20 -31.44 4.23
C VAL A 23 14.94 -32.62 4.82
N TYR A 24 15.21 -33.61 3.98
CA TYR A 24 16.00 -34.79 4.31
C TYR A 24 17.36 -34.73 3.61
N LYS A 25 18.38 -35.29 4.25
CA LYS A 25 19.59 -35.73 3.56
C LYS A 25 19.37 -37.12 3.02
N GLY A 26 19.85 -37.37 1.83
CA GLY A 26 19.82 -38.68 1.21
C GLY A 26 21.02 -38.95 0.33
N ILE A 27 21.02 -40.14 -0.25
CA ILE A 27 22.01 -40.60 -1.21
C ILE A 27 21.30 -40.95 -2.51
N ASP A 28 21.87 -40.55 -3.64
CA ASP A 28 21.50 -41.07 -4.95
C ASP A 28 22.14 -42.46 -5.11
N PRO A 29 21.37 -43.56 -5.08
CA PRO A 29 21.96 -44.90 -5.15
C PRO A 29 22.57 -45.23 -6.52
N ILE A 30 22.27 -44.43 -7.57
CA ILE A 30 22.81 -44.61 -8.91
C ILE A 30 24.13 -43.83 -9.06
N LEU A 31 24.15 -42.58 -8.59
CA LEU A 31 25.30 -41.69 -8.73
C LEU A 31 26.26 -41.68 -7.53
N ASP A 32 25.91 -42.40 -6.46
CA ASP A 32 26.65 -42.50 -5.19
C ASP A 32 27.09 -41.13 -4.64
N ARG A 33 26.14 -40.19 -4.58
CA ARG A 33 26.38 -38.82 -4.12
C ARG A 33 25.40 -38.39 -3.02
N PRO A 34 25.86 -37.60 -2.03
CA PRO A 34 24.96 -37.00 -1.05
C PRO A 34 24.12 -35.89 -1.71
N LEU A 35 22.87 -35.80 -1.27
CA LEU A 35 21.88 -34.83 -1.77
C LEU A 35 20.91 -34.42 -0.67
N ALA A 36 20.18 -33.34 -0.91
CA ALA A 36 19.07 -32.91 -0.07
C ALA A 36 17.74 -33.14 -0.81
N ILE A 37 16.74 -33.66 -0.10
CA ILE A 37 15.40 -33.94 -0.61
C ILE A 37 14.42 -33.07 0.18
N LYS A 38 13.83 -32.07 -0.46
CA LYS A 38 12.78 -31.24 0.12
C LYS A 38 11.42 -31.80 -0.25
N VAL A 39 10.66 -32.26 0.74
CA VAL A 39 9.31 -32.81 0.58
C VAL A 39 8.29 -31.74 0.95
N LEU A 40 7.37 -31.45 0.03
CA LEU A 40 6.29 -30.50 0.28
C LEU A 40 5.25 -31.09 1.26
N PRO A 41 4.67 -30.27 2.15
CA PRO A 41 3.71 -30.74 3.14
C PRO A 41 2.40 -31.20 2.46
N PRO A 42 1.73 -32.25 2.97
CA PRO A 42 0.46 -32.72 2.44
C PRO A 42 -0.64 -31.69 2.73
N ARG A 43 -0.90 -30.78 1.80
CA ARG A 43 -2.03 -29.82 1.86
C ARG A 43 -3.28 -30.44 1.23
N ARG A 44 -4.47 -30.12 1.78
CA ARG A 44 -5.76 -30.49 1.18
C ARG A 44 -5.84 -29.95 -0.26
N LYS A 45 -5.94 -30.88 -1.22
CA LYS A 45 -6.12 -30.68 -2.68
C LYS A 45 -5.36 -29.48 -3.27
N LEU A 46 -4.09 -29.69 -3.61
CA LEU A 46 -3.38 -28.83 -4.57
C LEU A 46 -4.15 -28.82 -5.90
N THR A 47 -4.39 -27.65 -6.48
CA THR A 47 -5.01 -27.55 -7.80
C THR A 47 -4.02 -27.89 -8.91
N ASP A 48 -4.50 -28.30 -10.08
CA ASP A 48 -3.63 -28.58 -11.24
C ASP A 48 -2.81 -27.35 -11.65
N GLU A 49 -3.35 -26.14 -11.45
CA GLU A 49 -2.68 -24.88 -11.76
C GLU A 49 -1.52 -24.59 -10.79
N MET A 50 -1.73 -24.86 -9.51
CA MET A 50 -0.73 -24.82 -8.46
C MET A 50 0.45 -25.76 -8.78
N ILE A 51 0.16 -27.02 -9.12
CA ILE A 51 1.18 -28.02 -9.48
C ILE A 51 1.94 -27.59 -10.74
N LYS A 52 1.23 -27.10 -11.78
CA LYS A 52 1.87 -26.58 -13.01
C LYS A 52 2.78 -25.40 -12.72
N ARG A 53 2.37 -24.47 -11.85
CA ARG A 53 3.17 -23.32 -11.42
C ARG A 53 4.43 -23.75 -10.67
N PHE A 54 4.29 -24.70 -9.74
CA PHE A 54 5.40 -25.29 -9.00
C PHE A 54 6.46 -25.90 -9.93
N TYR A 55 6.06 -26.76 -10.88
CA TYR A 55 7.00 -27.30 -11.86
C TYR A 55 7.62 -26.22 -12.76
N ARG A 56 6.87 -25.16 -13.10
CA ARG A 56 7.38 -24.05 -13.92
C ARG A 56 8.47 -23.27 -13.18
N GLU A 57 8.22 -22.93 -11.91
CA GLU A 57 9.17 -22.19 -11.06
C GLU A 57 10.42 -23.03 -10.76
N ALA A 58 10.24 -24.32 -10.39
CA ALA A 58 11.36 -25.22 -10.15
C ALA A 58 12.23 -25.46 -11.40
N ARG A 59 11.62 -25.52 -12.59
CA ARG A 59 12.36 -25.60 -13.87
C ARG A 59 13.13 -24.33 -14.21
N ALA A 60 12.63 -23.16 -13.83
CA ALA A 60 13.34 -21.90 -14.05
C ALA A 60 14.63 -21.84 -13.20
N VAL A 61 14.54 -22.25 -11.94
CA VAL A 61 15.69 -22.32 -11.03
C VAL A 61 16.69 -23.41 -11.45
N ALA A 62 16.22 -24.57 -11.90
CA ALA A 62 17.08 -25.67 -12.36
C ALA A 62 17.94 -25.33 -13.60
N ARG A 63 17.61 -24.25 -14.32
CA ARG A 63 18.42 -23.75 -15.45
C ARG A 63 19.56 -22.82 -15.03
N LEU A 64 19.57 -22.37 -13.78
CA LEU A 64 20.62 -21.49 -13.27
C LEU A 64 21.90 -22.32 -13.02
N ASP A 65 22.99 -21.98 -13.69
CA ASP A 65 24.30 -22.59 -13.44
C ASP A 65 25.26 -21.55 -12.86
N SER A 66 25.17 -21.36 -11.54
CA SER A 66 26.03 -20.46 -10.79
C SER A 66 26.72 -21.20 -9.64
N PRO A 67 28.01 -20.93 -9.37
CA PRO A 67 28.70 -21.50 -8.22
C PRO A 67 28.06 -21.09 -6.89
N TYR A 68 27.33 -19.96 -6.85
CA TYR A 68 26.70 -19.40 -5.65
C TYR A 68 25.21 -19.73 -5.50
N ILE A 69 24.64 -20.58 -6.37
CA ILE A 69 23.24 -21.05 -6.29
C ILE A 69 23.26 -22.57 -6.09
N VAL A 70 22.34 -23.08 -5.26
CA VAL A 70 22.15 -24.53 -5.06
C VAL A 70 21.63 -25.18 -6.33
N LYS A 71 22.29 -26.25 -6.79
CA LYS A 71 21.85 -26.99 -7.98
C LYS A 71 20.65 -27.88 -7.69
N ILE A 72 19.60 -27.77 -8.52
CA ILE A 72 18.49 -28.71 -8.52
C ILE A 72 18.84 -29.89 -9.43
N TYR A 73 18.76 -31.11 -8.90
CA TYR A 73 19.10 -32.34 -9.62
C TYR A 73 17.88 -33.05 -10.20
N ASP A 74 16.76 -33.04 -9.48
CA ASP A 74 15.56 -33.77 -9.87
C ASP A 74 14.31 -33.19 -9.19
N ILE A 75 13.14 -33.43 -9.79
CA ILE A 75 11.84 -33.08 -9.22
C ILE A 75 10.92 -34.26 -9.46
N GLY A 76 10.29 -34.76 -8.40
CA GLY A 76 9.49 -35.97 -8.48
C GLY A 76 8.17 -35.91 -7.74
N GLN A 77 7.33 -36.88 -8.08
CA GLN A 77 6.03 -37.12 -7.48
C GLN A 77 5.93 -38.62 -7.15
N GLN A 78 5.41 -38.94 -5.96
CA GLN A 78 5.20 -40.30 -5.49
C GLN A 78 3.81 -40.41 -4.85
N ALA A 79 3.11 -41.52 -5.06
CA ALA A 79 1.88 -41.80 -4.34
C ALA A 79 2.18 -42.16 -2.88
N ASP A 80 1.50 -41.52 -1.93
CA ASP A 80 1.61 -41.79 -0.49
C ASP A 80 0.20 -41.99 0.11
N GLY A 81 -0.25 -43.24 0.15
CA GLY A 81 -1.61 -43.59 0.56
C GLY A 81 -2.67 -43.01 -0.38
N SER A 82 -3.57 -42.18 0.17
CA SER A 82 -4.60 -41.46 -0.60
C SER A 82 -4.17 -40.08 -1.09
N ASN A 83 -2.91 -39.68 -0.87
CA ASN A 83 -2.36 -38.38 -1.22
C ASN A 83 -1.20 -38.52 -2.22
N GLU A 84 -0.85 -37.41 -2.87
CA GLU A 84 0.34 -37.30 -3.71
C GLU A 84 1.43 -36.54 -2.96
N LEU A 85 2.62 -37.12 -2.91
CA LEU A 85 3.82 -36.55 -2.32
C LEU A 85 4.67 -35.93 -3.43
N TYR A 86 4.97 -34.64 -3.29
CA TYR A 86 5.81 -33.89 -4.22
C TYR A 86 7.15 -33.55 -3.57
N PHE A 87 8.26 -33.74 -4.29
CA PHE A 87 9.60 -33.52 -3.74
C PHE A 87 10.57 -32.91 -4.76
N ILE A 88 11.56 -32.18 -4.25
CA ILE A 88 12.68 -31.61 -5.02
C ILE A 88 13.97 -32.19 -4.47
N VAL A 89 14.84 -32.62 -5.37
CA VAL A 89 16.17 -33.11 -5.06
C VAL A 89 17.20 -32.09 -5.49
N MET A 90 18.09 -31.72 -4.58
CA MET A 90 19.05 -30.64 -4.76
C MET A 90 20.41 -30.97 -4.13
N GLU A 91 21.41 -30.16 -4.48
CA GLU A 91 22.76 -30.20 -3.92
C GLU A 91 22.72 -30.11 -2.39
N PHE A 92 23.37 -31.06 -1.71
CA PHE A 92 23.59 -30.97 -0.27
C PHE A 92 24.78 -30.06 0.00
N VAL A 93 24.53 -28.93 0.67
CA VAL A 93 25.58 -27.96 1.04
C VAL A 93 25.97 -28.17 2.51
N PRO A 94 27.17 -28.71 2.81
CA PRO A 94 27.63 -28.84 4.19
C PRO A 94 28.03 -27.47 4.74
N GLY A 95 27.35 -27.00 5.79
CA GLY A 95 27.58 -25.67 6.35
C GLY A 95 26.54 -25.28 7.39
N ARG A 96 26.52 -23.97 7.70
CA ARG A 96 25.49 -23.32 8.53
C ARG A 96 24.76 -22.29 7.68
N THR A 97 23.54 -21.90 8.05
CA THR A 97 22.86 -20.80 7.38
C THR A 97 23.54 -19.47 7.73
N LEU A 98 23.32 -18.42 6.93
CA LEU A 98 23.78 -17.08 7.27
C LEU A 98 23.09 -16.57 8.54
N GLY A 99 21.82 -16.95 8.77
CA GLY A 99 21.10 -16.66 10.01
C GLY A 99 21.81 -17.23 11.23
N ASP A 100 22.26 -18.49 11.17
CA ASP A 100 23.05 -19.13 12.24
C ASP A 100 24.38 -18.41 12.55
N LEU A 101 24.93 -17.67 11.58
CA LEU A 101 26.16 -16.90 11.75
C LEU A 101 25.90 -15.50 12.33
N ILE A 102 24.71 -14.95 12.12
CA ILE A 102 24.30 -13.64 12.65
C ILE A 102 23.76 -13.79 14.07
N ASP A 103 23.01 -14.86 14.35
CA ASP A 103 22.35 -15.09 15.64
C ASP A 103 23.37 -15.16 16.79
N GLY A 104 23.22 -14.24 17.75
CA GLY A 104 24.12 -14.08 18.89
C GLY A 104 25.53 -13.53 18.58
N ALA A 105 25.81 -13.14 17.34
CA ALA A 105 27.10 -12.56 16.97
C ALA A 105 27.25 -11.11 17.45
N PRO A 106 28.43 -10.70 17.97
CA PRO A 106 28.65 -9.31 18.34
C PRO A 106 28.64 -8.39 17.11
N VAL A 107 28.47 -7.08 17.36
CA VAL A 107 28.63 -6.04 16.36
C VAL A 107 30.04 -6.15 15.75
N PRO A 108 30.18 -6.28 14.41
CA PRO A 108 31.45 -6.64 13.80
C PRO A 108 32.50 -5.54 13.95
N GLY A 109 33.73 -5.94 14.28
CA GLY A 109 34.93 -5.11 14.11
C GLY A 109 35.32 -4.99 12.63
N GLU A 110 36.33 -4.18 12.32
CA GLU A 110 36.77 -3.89 10.94
C GLU A 110 37.15 -5.14 10.12
N ALA A 111 37.93 -6.05 10.72
CA ALA A 111 38.33 -7.31 10.08
C ALA A 111 37.14 -8.26 9.85
N GLU A 112 36.18 -8.28 10.78
CA GLU A 112 34.99 -9.13 10.67
C GLU A 112 33.99 -8.55 9.66
N MET A 113 33.88 -7.23 9.59
CA MET A 113 33.08 -6.52 8.60
C MET A 113 33.53 -6.86 7.17
N SER A 114 34.85 -6.89 6.95
CA SER A 114 35.43 -7.33 5.66
C SER A 114 34.97 -8.73 5.27
N ARG A 115 35.05 -9.69 6.20
CA ARG A 115 34.60 -11.06 5.97
C ARG A 115 33.09 -11.15 5.71
N ARG A 116 32.27 -10.39 6.45
CA ARG A 116 30.81 -10.36 6.23
C ARG A 116 30.44 -9.74 4.88
N LEU A 117 31.17 -8.73 4.42
CA LEU A 117 30.99 -8.12 3.11
C LEU A 117 31.45 -9.04 1.97
N GLU A 118 32.48 -9.86 2.16
CA GLU A 118 32.86 -10.92 1.20
C GLU A 118 31.77 -11.97 1.03
N LEU A 119 31.11 -12.39 2.13
CA LEU A 119 29.96 -13.28 2.05
C LEU A 119 28.79 -12.60 1.32
N PHE A 120 28.47 -11.36 1.66
CA PHE A 120 27.40 -10.60 1.01
C PHE A 120 27.66 -10.36 -0.48
N TRP A 121 28.93 -10.14 -0.87
CA TRP A 121 29.33 -10.04 -2.27
C TRP A 121 28.99 -11.32 -3.06
N GLN A 122 29.25 -12.50 -2.48
CA GLN A 122 28.84 -13.79 -3.10
C GLN A 122 27.31 -13.92 -3.21
N VAL A 123 26.54 -13.41 -2.24
CA VAL A 123 25.07 -13.36 -2.31
C VAL A 123 24.62 -12.46 -3.47
N LEU A 124 25.20 -11.26 -3.61
CA LEU A 124 24.88 -10.34 -4.70
C LEU A 124 25.23 -10.94 -6.07
N GLN A 125 26.33 -11.69 -6.19
CA GLN A 125 26.69 -12.40 -7.41
C GLN A 125 25.64 -13.46 -7.79
N ALA A 126 25.13 -14.22 -6.81
CA ALA A 126 24.04 -15.18 -7.03
C ALA A 126 22.77 -14.48 -7.53
N MET A 127 22.38 -13.38 -6.87
CA MET A 127 21.14 -12.66 -7.18
C MET A 127 21.21 -11.91 -8.50
N ALA A 128 22.34 -11.28 -8.84
CA ALA A 128 22.56 -10.66 -10.14
C ALA A 128 22.43 -11.69 -11.28
N TYR A 129 23.06 -12.86 -11.12
CA TYR A 129 22.95 -13.94 -12.11
C TYR A 129 21.51 -14.45 -12.27
N ALA A 130 20.78 -14.64 -11.16
CA ALA A 130 19.39 -15.08 -11.20
C ALA A 130 18.48 -14.05 -11.91
N HIS A 131 18.62 -12.76 -11.60
CA HIS A 131 17.84 -11.68 -12.20
C HIS A 131 18.12 -11.52 -13.69
N GLU A 132 19.38 -11.66 -14.14
CA GLU A 132 19.75 -11.65 -15.57
C GLU A 132 19.06 -12.78 -16.36
N HIS A 133 18.72 -13.89 -15.70
CA HIS A 133 17.99 -15.02 -16.28
C HIS A 133 16.48 -14.95 -16.02
N GLY A 134 15.97 -13.81 -15.54
CA GLY A 134 14.53 -13.57 -15.33
C GLY A 134 13.94 -14.28 -14.10
N VAL A 135 14.78 -14.72 -13.15
CA VAL A 135 14.34 -15.41 -11.93
C VAL A 135 14.42 -14.46 -10.74
N VAL A 136 13.27 -14.16 -10.12
CA VAL A 136 13.18 -13.36 -8.87
C VAL A 136 12.99 -14.31 -7.68
N HIS A 137 13.72 -14.08 -6.58
CA HIS A 137 13.76 -14.98 -5.43
C HIS A 137 12.53 -14.88 -4.53
N ARG A 138 12.08 -13.66 -4.18
CA ARG A 138 10.86 -13.33 -3.43
C ARG A 138 10.76 -13.80 -1.97
N ASP A 139 11.63 -14.68 -1.50
CA ASP A 139 11.74 -15.06 -0.07
C ASP A 139 13.21 -14.99 0.39
N LEU A 140 13.91 -13.91 0.07
CA LEU A 140 15.34 -13.80 0.42
C LEU A 140 15.50 -13.41 1.89
N LYS A 141 16.19 -14.26 2.65
CA LYS A 141 16.48 -14.09 4.08
C LYS A 141 17.71 -14.90 4.49
N PRO A 142 18.36 -14.61 5.64
CA PRO A 142 19.57 -15.30 6.05
C PRO A 142 19.45 -16.82 6.19
N GLU A 143 18.26 -17.35 6.51
CA GLU A 143 18.00 -18.79 6.61
C GLU A 143 18.05 -19.50 5.25
N ASN A 144 17.82 -18.76 4.16
CA ASN A 144 17.84 -19.28 2.78
C ASN A 144 19.22 -19.13 2.12
N ILE A 145 20.26 -18.79 2.90
CA ILE A 145 21.63 -18.60 2.42
C ILE A 145 22.55 -19.53 3.22
N MET A 146 23.18 -20.50 2.56
CA MET A 146 24.11 -21.44 3.19
C MET A 146 25.55 -20.95 3.08
N VAL A 147 26.30 -21.06 4.18
CA VAL A 147 27.74 -20.76 4.25
C VAL A 147 28.48 -22.03 4.64
N SER A 148 29.31 -22.51 3.72
CA SER A 148 30.17 -23.68 3.96
C SER A 148 31.29 -23.36 4.95
N SER A 149 31.91 -24.40 5.52
CA SER A 149 33.10 -24.26 6.38
C SER A 149 34.29 -23.56 5.70
N GLN A 150 34.30 -23.52 4.37
CA GLN A 150 35.31 -22.83 3.55
C GLN A 150 34.94 -21.37 3.23
N GLY A 151 33.81 -20.84 3.76
CA GLY A 151 33.37 -19.47 3.50
C GLY A 151 32.71 -19.25 2.13
N LYS A 152 32.31 -20.32 1.45
CA LYS A 152 31.54 -20.24 0.20
C LYS A 152 30.05 -20.16 0.45
N VAL A 153 29.38 -19.25 -0.24
CA VAL A 153 27.94 -19.00 -0.16
C VAL A 153 27.17 -19.77 -1.21
N LYS A 154 26.00 -20.29 -0.82
CA LYS A 154 25.02 -20.92 -1.71
C LYS A 154 23.62 -20.40 -1.37
N VAL A 155 23.00 -19.66 -2.29
CA VAL A 155 21.60 -19.23 -2.18
C VAL A 155 20.68 -20.38 -2.58
N MET A 156 19.65 -20.61 -1.79
CA MET A 156 18.68 -21.70 -1.96
C MET A 156 17.25 -21.20 -1.73
N ASP A 157 16.27 -22.06 -2.00
CA ASP A 157 14.86 -21.78 -1.68
C ASP A 157 14.26 -20.55 -2.40
N PHE A 158 14.55 -20.44 -3.70
CA PHE A 158 13.91 -19.51 -4.63
C PHE A 158 12.39 -19.69 -4.65
N GLY A 159 11.64 -18.93 -3.85
CA GLY A 159 10.23 -18.57 -4.07
C GLY A 159 9.23 -19.66 -4.43
N LEU A 160 9.52 -20.96 -4.23
CA LEU A 160 8.64 -22.11 -4.54
C LEU A 160 7.38 -22.17 -3.67
N ALA A 161 7.14 -21.12 -2.88
CA ALA A 161 6.09 -20.98 -1.88
C ALA A 161 4.80 -20.34 -2.41
N PHE A 162 4.67 -20.06 -3.71
CA PHE A 162 3.41 -19.58 -4.29
C PHE A 162 2.38 -20.70 -4.55
N LEU A 163 2.34 -21.66 -3.61
CA LEU A 163 1.37 -22.73 -3.45
C LEU A 163 0.52 -22.53 -2.18
N GLY A 164 0.41 -21.32 -1.66
CA GLY A 164 -0.36 -21.06 -0.45
C GLY A 164 -0.99 -19.69 -0.41
N ASP A 165 -2.31 -19.67 -0.18
CA ASP A 165 -2.95 -18.58 0.55
C ASP A 165 -2.18 -18.40 1.86
N HIS A 166 -1.53 -17.25 2.05
CA HIS A 166 -0.93 -16.89 3.33
C HIS A 166 -2.06 -16.56 4.32
N SER A 167 -2.65 -17.59 4.91
CA SER A 167 -3.43 -17.48 6.13
C SER A 167 -2.47 -17.27 7.31
N LEU A 168 -2.59 -16.11 7.96
CA LEU A 168 -1.74 -15.54 9.01
C LEU A 168 -1.81 -16.27 10.38
N THR A 169 -1.95 -17.60 10.42
CA THR A 169 -2.28 -18.34 11.66
C THR A 169 -1.10 -19.04 12.36
N GLN A 170 0.16 -18.66 12.11
CA GLN A 170 1.33 -19.16 12.88
C GLN A 170 2.22 -18.03 13.43
N ALA A 171 1.88 -17.56 14.64
CA ALA A 171 2.30 -16.27 15.21
C ALA A 171 3.82 -16.04 15.42
N ASN A 172 4.66 -17.08 15.57
CA ASN A 172 6.09 -16.87 15.87
C ASN A 172 7.07 -17.12 14.69
N GLN A 173 6.71 -17.93 13.69
CA GLN A 173 7.55 -18.15 12.49
C GLN A 173 7.31 -17.09 11.41
N ILE A 174 6.15 -16.44 11.41
CA ILE A 174 5.79 -15.39 10.44
C ILE A 174 6.58 -14.09 10.72
N MET A 175 6.79 -13.74 12.00
CA MET A 175 7.44 -12.48 12.37
C MET A 175 8.85 -12.33 11.79
N GLY A 176 9.68 -13.39 11.86
CA GLY A 176 11.05 -13.35 11.33
C GLY A 176 11.12 -13.27 9.80
N THR A 177 10.14 -13.84 9.09
CA THR A 177 10.12 -13.78 7.61
C THR A 177 9.59 -12.43 7.10
N VAL A 178 8.60 -11.84 7.78
CA VAL A 178 8.00 -10.55 7.39
C VAL A 178 9.00 -9.38 7.49
N ALA A 179 10.01 -9.47 8.36
CA ALA A 179 11.03 -8.44 8.50
C ALA A 179 11.87 -8.20 7.23
N TYR A 180 11.94 -9.20 6.34
CA TYR A 180 12.70 -9.13 5.07
C TYR A 180 11.83 -8.80 3.85
N PHE A 181 10.51 -8.63 4.03
CA PHE A 181 9.62 -8.28 2.94
C PHE A 181 9.90 -6.86 2.43
N SER A 182 9.81 -6.68 1.12
CA SER A 182 9.78 -5.34 0.55
C SER A 182 8.41 -4.66 0.79
N PRO A 183 8.34 -3.31 0.74
CA PRO A 183 7.07 -2.58 0.82
C PRO A 183 6.01 -3.12 -0.15
N GLU A 184 6.39 -3.41 -1.40
CA GLU A 184 5.47 -3.96 -2.39
C GLU A 184 5.01 -5.39 -2.09
N GLN A 185 5.83 -6.22 -1.43
CA GLN A 185 5.40 -7.54 -0.94
C GLN A 185 4.43 -7.41 0.24
N ALA A 186 4.73 -6.51 1.18
CA ALA A 186 3.90 -6.24 2.34
C ALA A 186 2.51 -5.66 1.94
N GLN A 187 2.43 -4.95 0.82
CA GLN A 187 1.20 -4.38 0.26
C GLN A 187 0.52 -5.25 -0.81
N ALA A 188 1.04 -6.45 -1.09
CA ALA A 188 0.54 -7.34 -2.14
C ALA A 188 0.46 -6.71 -3.55
N HIS A 189 1.40 -5.82 -3.87
CA HIS A 189 1.58 -5.26 -5.22
C HIS A 189 2.38 -6.20 -6.12
N ASP A 190 2.43 -5.88 -7.42
CA ASP A 190 3.28 -6.60 -8.38
C ASP A 190 4.76 -6.47 -8.01
N VAL A 191 5.41 -7.63 -7.86
CA VAL A 191 6.83 -7.76 -7.48
C VAL A 191 7.73 -7.97 -8.70
N ASP A 192 8.90 -7.33 -8.68
CA ASP A 192 9.98 -7.55 -9.65
C ASP A 192 11.31 -7.76 -8.91
N HIS A 193 12.45 -7.78 -9.60
CA HIS A 193 13.76 -8.01 -8.98
C HIS A 193 14.16 -6.95 -7.94
N ARG A 194 13.55 -5.75 -7.94
CA ARG A 194 13.80 -4.69 -6.94
C ARG A 194 13.21 -5.03 -5.57
N THR A 195 12.34 -6.02 -5.51
CA THR A 195 11.90 -6.65 -4.27
C THR A 195 13.06 -7.34 -3.56
N ASP A 196 13.84 -8.16 -4.28
CA ASP A 196 14.99 -8.84 -3.70
C ASP A 196 16.08 -7.84 -3.29
N ILE A 197 16.22 -6.71 -3.99
CA ILE A 197 17.16 -5.62 -3.62
C ILE A 197 16.83 -5.05 -2.24
N TYR A 198 15.55 -4.88 -1.90
CA TYR A 198 15.16 -4.44 -0.57
C TYR A 198 15.53 -5.47 0.49
N SER A 199 15.20 -6.76 0.26
CA SER A 199 15.57 -7.85 1.17
C SER A 199 17.08 -7.97 1.35
N LEU A 200 17.87 -7.77 0.29
CA LEU A 200 19.33 -7.67 0.33
C LEU A 200 19.80 -6.49 1.19
N GLY A 201 19.11 -5.35 1.13
CA GLY A 201 19.34 -4.20 2.01
C GLY A 201 19.13 -4.53 3.48
N VAL A 202 18.06 -5.27 3.81
CA VAL A 202 17.78 -5.73 5.19
C VAL A 202 18.87 -6.69 5.67
N ILE A 203 19.24 -7.66 4.85
CA ILE A 203 20.32 -8.63 5.16
C ILE A 203 21.66 -7.91 5.38
N LEU A 204 22.00 -6.93 4.53
CA LEU A 204 23.24 -6.18 4.69
C LEU A 204 23.22 -5.32 5.94
N PHE A 205 22.10 -4.66 6.23
CA PHE A 205 21.93 -3.90 7.47
C PHE A 205 22.21 -4.80 8.68
N GLU A 206 21.57 -5.95 8.74
CA GLU A 206 21.71 -6.90 9.84
C GLU A 206 23.12 -7.48 9.94
N LEU A 207 23.77 -7.80 8.81
CA LEU A 207 25.16 -8.24 8.80
C LEU A 207 26.10 -7.19 9.41
N MET A 208 25.83 -5.90 9.22
CA MET A 208 26.72 -4.81 9.65
C MET A 208 26.43 -4.33 11.08
N THR A 209 25.20 -4.50 11.57
CA THR A 209 24.76 -3.99 12.89
C THR A 209 24.46 -5.11 13.91
N GLY A 210 24.27 -6.35 13.45
CA GLY A 210 23.79 -7.47 14.26
C GLY A 210 22.32 -7.37 14.66
N ARG A 211 21.54 -6.48 14.03
CA ARG A 211 20.12 -6.22 14.33
C ARG A 211 19.35 -5.92 13.06
N LEU A 212 18.05 -6.19 13.08
CA LEU A 212 17.16 -5.81 11.99
C LEU A 212 16.97 -4.27 11.95
N PRO A 213 16.68 -3.68 10.77
CA PRO A 213 16.38 -2.25 10.66
C PRO A 213 15.07 -1.88 11.36
N PHE A 214 14.14 -2.82 11.48
CA PHE A 214 12.88 -2.68 12.18
C PHE A 214 12.65 -3.88 13.09
N GLU A 215 12.17 -3.63 14.29
CA GLU A 215 11.73 -4.64 15.26
C GLU A 215 10.26 -4.36 15.60
N ALA A 216 9.46 -5.40 15.76
CA ALA A 216 8.05 -5.29 16.11
C ALA A 216 7.59 -6.56 16.84
N GLN A 217 6.60 -6.44 17.73
CA GLN A 217 6.04 -7.58 18.47
C GLN A 217 4.83 -8.21 17.77
N HIS A 218 4.34 -7.57 16.71
CA HIS A 218 3.24 -8.09 15.91
C HIS A 218 3.55 -8.02 14.40
N PRO A 219 3.16 -9.02 13.58
CA PRO A 219 3.41 -9.01 12.13
C PRO A 219 2.87 -7.78 11.40
N LEU A 220 1.73 -7.24 11.84
CA LEU A 220 1.13 -6.04 11.23
C LEU A 220 1.94 -4.77 11.53
N GLU A 221 2.49 -4.65 12.73
CA GLU A 221 3.39 -3.55 13.11
C GLU A 221 4.70 -3.63 12.31
N MET A 222 5.23 -4.84 12.09
CA MET A 222 6.38 -5.04 11.20
C MET A 222 6.06 -4.60 9.77
N ILE A 223 4.88 -4.96 9.25
CA ILE A 223 4.40 -4.52 7.92
C ILE A 223 4.32 -2.99 7.85
N GLN A 224 3.81 -2.32 8.88
CA GLN A 224 3.74 -0.86 8.94
C GLN A 224 5.14 -0.22 8.89
N HIS A 225 6.10 -0.75 9.65
CA HIS A 225 7.48 -0.28 9.59
C HIS A 225 8.12 -0.51 8.22
N VAL A 226 7.91 -1.70 7.64
CA VAL A 226 8.39 -2.04 6.30
C VAL A 226 7.80 -1.09 5.25
N VAL A 227 6.54 -0.70 5.35
CA VAL A 227 5.86 0.15 4.36
C VAL A 227 6.15 1.64 4.53
N GLY A 228 6.08 2.16 5.77
CA GLY A 228 5.99 3.60 6.02
C GLY A 228 7.15 4.22 6.80
N THR A 229 7.93 3.44 7.56
CA THR A 229 8.96 4.00 8.44
C THR A 229 10.33 4.03 7.74
N PRO A 230 10.99 5.20 7.63
CA PRO A 230 12.36 5.28 7.10
C PRO A 230 13.32 4.39 7.89
N ALA A 231 14.25 3.72 7.20
CA ALA A 231 15.24 2.89 7.88
C ALA A 231 16.21 3.76 8.71
N PRO A 232 16.54 3.37 9.96
CA PRO A 232 17.50 4.11 10.76
C PRO A 232 18.91 4.02 10.12
N PRO A 233 19.76 5.05 10.28
CA PRO A 233 21.15 4.99 9.82
C PRO A 233 21.94 3.88 10.52
N PRO A 234 22.58 2.93 9.79
CA PRO A 234 23.37 1.85 10.37
C PRO A 234 24.47 2.31 11.34
N ARG A 235 25.03 3.52 11.13
CA ARG A 235 26.10 4.07 11.99
C ARG A 235 25.64 4.43 13.39
N GLU A 236 24.33 4.53 13.63
CA GLU A 236 23.78 4.65 14.99
C GLU A 236 24.06 3.40 15.84
N TYR A 237 24.09 2.22 15.20
CA TYR A 237 24.33 0.94 15.87
C TYR A 237 25.79 0.48 15.76
N ASN A 238 26.46 0.80 14.65
CA ASN A 238 27.88 0.51 14.46
C ASN A 238 28.62 1.74 13.87
N PRO A 239 29.19 2.63 14.70
CA PRO A 239 29.86 3.85 14.26
C PRO A 239 31.07 3.63 13.35
N ARG A 240 31.57 2.39 13.24
CA ARG A 240 32.70 2.02 12.37
C ARG A 240 32.29 1.84 10.90
N ILE A 241 30.99 1.76 10.60
CA ILE A 241 30.50 1.64 9.23
C ILE A 241 30.92 2.90 8.45
N PRO A 242 31.65 2.78 7.32
CA PRO A 242 31.98 3.90 6.46
C PRO A 242 30.72 4.54 5.86
N PHE A 243 30.70 5.87 5.74
CA PHE A 243 29.57 6.59 5.16
C PHE A 243 29.12 6.06 3.78
N PRO A 244 30.03 5.68 2.85
CA PRO A 244 29.61 5.10 1.58
C PRO A 244 28.84 3.77 1.72
N LEU A 245 29.17 2.95 2.72
CA LEU A 245 28.47 1.69 2.99
C LEU A 245 27.08 1.93 3.61
N GLU A 246 26.96 2.92 4.50
CA GLU A 246 25.68 3.41 5.01
C GLU A 246 24.77 3.89 3.86
N SER A 247 25.30 4.69 2.94
CA SER A 247 24.54 5.19 1.78
C SER A 247 24.05 4.05 0.89
N LEU A 248 24.86 3.00 0.69
CA LEU A 248 24.48 1.83 -0.09
C LEU A 248 23.33 1.06 0.59
N ILE A 249 23.40 0.86 1.91
CA ILE A 249 22.35 0.17 2.69
C ILE A 249 21.04 0.96 2.64
N LEU A 250 21.08 2.27 2.93
CA LEU A 250 19.88 3.10 2.96
C LEU A 250 19.21 3.21 1.59
N ARG A 251 20.00 3.30 0.51
CA ARG A 251 19.47 3.30 -0.87
C ARG A 251 18.77 1.98 -1.23
N ALA A 252 19.27 0.84 -0.77
CA ALA A 252 18.61 -0.45 -0.97
C ALA A 252 17.29 -0.55 -0.17
N LEU A 253 17.23 0.10 0.99
CA LEU A 253 16.08 0.16 1.91
C LEU A 253 15.08 1.29 1.61
N GLU A 254 15.26 2.03 0.51
CA GLU A 254 14.31 3.06 0.08
C GLU A 254 12.91 2.48 -0.09
N LYS A 255 11.88 3.20 0.34
CA LYS A 255 10.51 2.67 0.26
C LYS A 255 9.98 2.72 -1.16
N ASP A 256 10.27 3.80 -1.88
CA ASP A 256 9.99 3.91 -3.30
C ASP A 256 11.00 3.08 -4.13
N ARG A 257 10.49 2.06 -4.82
CA ARG A 257 11.27 1.21 -5.75
C ARG A 257 11.95 2.01 -6.88
N GLY A 258 11.44 3.19 -7.23
CA GLY A 258 12.04 4.09 -8.21
C GLY A 258 13.32 4.78 -7.73
N LEU A 259 13.50 4.91 -6.41
CA LEU A 259 14.67 5.52 -5.78
C LEU A 259 15.74 4.49 -5.39
N ARG A 260 15.36 3.21 -5.29
CA ARG A 260 16.27 2.07 -5.08
C ARG A 260 17.23 1.87 -6.27
N PHE A 261 18.19 0.95 -6.09
CA PHE A 261 18.92 0.36 -7.21
C PHE A 261 17.95 -0.25 -8.23
N GLN A 262 18.15 0.07 -9.51
CA GLN A 262 17.28 -0.46 -10.57
C GLN A 262 17.71 -1.85 -11.03
N SER A 263 18.89 -2.32 -10.65
CA SER A 263 19.32 -3.71 -10.82
C SER A 263 20.26 -4.16 -9.69
N THR A 264 20.29 -5.46 -9.42
CA THR A 264 21.25 -6.05 -8.46
C THR A 264 22.69 -5.92 -8.95
N ARG A 265 22.89 -5.84 -10.27
CA ARG A 265 24.20 -5.58 -10.88
C ARG A 265 24.73 -4.19 -10.53
N ASP A 266 23.86 -3.18 -10.46
CA ASP A 266 24.26 -1.83 -10.04
C ASP A 266 24.70 -1.82 -8.57
N MET A 267 23.93 -2.48 -7.69
CA MET A 267 24.27 -2.61 -6.28
C MET A 267 25.59 -3.38 -6.07
N LEU A 268 25.80 -4.46 -6.82
CA LEU A 268 27.05 -5.22 -6.83
C LEU A 268 28.24 -4.35 -7.26
N SER A 269 28.10 -3.61 -8.37
CA SER A 269 29.16 -2.75 -8.90
C SER A 269 29.54 -1.63 -7.92
N GLU A 270 28.54 -1.07 -7.22
CA GLU A 270 28.77 -0.07 -6.19
C GLU A 270 29.52 -0.69 -4.99
N LEU A 271 29.10 -1.87 -4.51
CA LEU A 271 29.79 -2.58 -3.43
C LEU A 271 31.25 -2.93 -3.80
N GLU A 272 31.52 -3.40 -5.02
CA GLU A 272 32.87 -3.71 -5.49
C GLU A 272 33.78 -2.46 -5.48
N SER A 273 33.25 -1.32 -5.94
CA SER A 273 33.95 -0.03 -5.87
C SER A 273 34.25 0.37 -4.43
N LEU A 274 33.33 0.10 -3.48
CA LEU A 274 33.56 0.36 -2.05
C LEU A 274 34.67 -0.53 -1.48
N LEU A 275 34.59 -1.85 -1.72
CA LEU A 275 35.58 -2.83 -1.26
C LEU A 275 36.99 -2.50 -1.78
N GLN A 276 37.09 -2.10 -3.04
CA GLN A 276 38.36 -1.77 -3.67
C GLN A 276 38.95 -0.45 -3.13
N ARG A 277 38.13 0.60 -2.94
CA ARG A 277 38.61 1.94 -2.53
C ARG A 277 38.89 2.06 -1.03
N HIS A 278 38.13 1.37 -0.19
CA HIS A 278 38.16 1.59 1.26
C HIS A 278 38.76 0.43 2.04
N MET A 279 38.77 -0.79 1.48
CA MET A 279 39.19 -1.99 2.21
C MET A 279 40.36 -2.73 1.54
N GLY A 280 40.85 -2.25 0.40
CA GLY A 280 42.02 -2.81 -0.29
C GLY A 280 41.84 -4.25 -0.81
N LEU A 281 40.60 -4.74 -0.87
CA LEU A 281 40.27 -6.08 -1.35
C LEU A 281 40.21 -6.09 -2.88
N ASP A 282 41.01 -6.94 -3.51
CA ASP A 282 41.03 -7.15 -4.96
C ASP A 282 40.03 -8.25 -5.33
N THR A 283 38.82 -7.87 -5.74
CA THR A 283 37.74 -8.80 -6.11
C THR A 283 38.10 -9.71 -7.29
N ARG A 284 39.10 -9.34 -8.10
CA ARG A 284 39.60 -10.16 -9.23
C ARG A 284 40.40 -11.39 -8.76
N LYS A 285 40.90 -11.39 -7.52
CA LYS A 285 41.57 -12.56 -6.92
C LYS A 285 40.57 -13.60 -6.40
N LEU A 286 39.39 -13.16 -5.96
CA LEU A 286 38.32 -14.04 -5.45
C LEU A 286 37.71 -14.92 -6.54
N ASP A 287 37.59 -14.43 -7.78
CA ASP A 287 37.11 -15.23 -8.93
C ASP A 287 38.10 -16.35 -9.34
N SER A 288 39.39 -16.19 -9.02
CA SER A 288 40.46 -17.11 -9.45
C SER A 288 40.62 -18.37 -8.61
N GLU A 289 39.95 -18.47 -7.45
CA GLU A 289 39.97 -19.64 -6.56
C GLU A 289 38.70 -20.53 -6.68
N SER A 290 38.19 -20.66 -7.91
CA SER A 290 37.25 -21.74 -8.24
C SER A 290 37.97 -23.10 -8.10
N PRO A 291 37.40 -24.11 -7.42
CA PRO A 291 37.95 -25.46 -7.46
C PRO A 291 37.83 -25.99 -8.91
N PRO A 292 38.67 -26.96 -9.32
CA PRO A 292 38.64 -27.46 -10.69
C PRO A 292 37.21 -27.88 -11.02
N SER A 293 36.74 -27.46 -12.20
CA SER A 293 35.55 -28.05 -12.78
C SER A 293 35.71 -29.56 -12.69
N PHE A 294 34.74 -30.24 -12.08
CA PHE A 294 34.65 -31.67 -12.29
C PHE A 294 34.46 -31.83 -13.79
N ARG A 295 35.54 -32.24 -14.46
CA ARG A 295 35.52 -32.73 -15.84
C ARG A 295 34.31 -33.64 -15.93
N ALA A 296 33.40 -33.30 -16.85
CA ALA A 296 32.47 -34.28 -17.37
C ALA A 296 33.27 -35.55 -17.65
N VAL A 297 32.93 -36.63 -16.94
CA VAL A 297 33.42 -37.96 -17.31
C VAL A 297 32.95 -38.15 -18.74
N GLN A 298 33.90 -38.22 -19.67
CA GLN A 298 33.61 -38.62 -21.03
C GLN A 298 32.86 -39.95 -20.96
N ALA A 299 31.64 -39.95 -21.47
CA ALA A 299 30.88 -41.18 -21.68
C ALA A 299 31.77 -42.17 -22.49
N PRO A 300 31.82 -43.46 -22.12
CA PRO A 300 32.46 -44.45 -22.97
C PRO A 300 31.70 -44.51 -24.30
N ALA A 301 32.45 -44.62 -25.40
CA ALA A 301 31.88 -44.77 -26.74
C ALA A 301 30.91 -45.97 -26.79
N GLU A 302 29.68 -45.71 -27.24
CA GLU A 302 28.74 -46.79 -27.60
C GLU A 302 29.08 -47.38 -28.99
N PRO A 303 29.03 -48.71 -29.14
CA PRO A 303 29.04 -49.40 -30.44
C PRO A 303 27.66 -49.30 -31.16
N PRO A 304 27.60 -49.61 -32.47
CA PRO A 304 26.50 -49.21 -33.35
C PRO A 304 25.26 -50.13 -33.27
N ASP A 305 24.15 -49.58 -33.77
CA ASP A 305 22.85 -50.21 -34.12
C ASP A 305 21.81 -50.45 -33.01
N ALA A 306 20.93 -49.46 -32.83
CA ALA A 306 19.47 -49.66 -32.70
C ALA A 306 18.69 -48.35 -33.00
N PRO A 307 17.49 -48.41 -33.61
CA PRO A 307 16.87 -47.27 -34.28
C PRO A 307 16.06 -46.37 -33.32
N ARG A 308 16.14 -45.05 -33.54
CA ARG A 308 15.33 -44.03 -32.86
C ARG A 308 13.84 -44.12 -33.25
N PRO A 309 12.90 -44.00 -32.31
CA PRO A 309 11.49 -43.73 -32.64
C PRO A 309 11.30 -42.27 -33.11
N PRO A 310 10.26 -42.00 -33.93
CA PRO A 310 10.19 -40.82 -34.79
C PRO A 310 9.73 -39.55 -34.07
N GLU A 311 10.31 -38.42 -34.46
CA GLU A 311 9.79 -37.07 -34.17
C GLU A 311 8.40 -36.88 -34.80
N PRO A 312 7.41 -36.32 -34.10
CA PRO A 312 6.21 -35.80 -34.73
C PRO A 312 6.53 -34.51 -35.49
N ALA A 313 6.22 -34.53 -36.78
CA ALA A 313 6.47 -33.48 -37.76
C ALA A 313 5.78 -32.15 -37.43
N LEU A 314 6.54 -31.07 -37.57
CA LEU A 314 6.06 -29.69 -37.74
C LEU A 314 5.11 -29.63 -38.95
N ARG A 315 3.87 -29.20 -38.72
CA ARG A 315 2.97 -28.69 -39.76
C ARG A 315 2.53 -27.28 -39.40
N GLY A 316 3.05 -26.33 -40.18
CA GLY A 316 2.45 -25.04 -40.56
C GLY A 316 1.73 -24.25 -39.49
N GLU A 317 2.46 -23.34 -38.83
CA GLU A 317 1.86 -22.17 -38.20
C GLU A 317 1.33 -21.24 -39.29
N VAL A 318 0.01 -21.09 -39.30
CA VAL A 318 -0.67 -19.88 -39.80
C VAL A 318 -0.50 -18.85 -38.69
N GLU A 319 0.20 -17.74 -38.95
CA GLU A 319 0.26 -16.60 -38.03
C GLU A 319 -1.14 -16.01 -37.80
N PRO A 320 -1.63 -15.90 -36.55
CA PRO A 320 -2.61 -14.89 -36.17
C PRO A 320 -1.89 -13.63 -35.63
N PRO A 321 -2.47 -12.44 -35.80
CA PRO A 321 -1.77 -11.17 -35.68
C PRO A 321 -1.34 -10.83 -34.24
N ASN A 322 -0.20 -10.16 -34.17
CA ASN A 322 0.42 -9.49 -33.03
C ASN A 322 -0.59 -8.69 -32.16
N PRO A 323 -0.75 -8.98 -30.85
CA PRO A 323 -1.63 -8.23 -29.96
C PRO A 323 -1.03 -6.94 -29.35
N PHE A 324 0.18 -6.53 -29.73
CA PHE A 324 0.82 -5.32 -29.20
C PHE A 324 1.29 -4.36 -30.30
N GLU A 325 0.32 -3.71 -30.94
CA GLU A 325 0.48 -2.35 -31.48
C GLU A 325 -0.72 -1.50 -31.06
N LEU A 326 -0.56 -0.69 -30.01
CA LEU A 326 -1.45 0.45 -29.76
C LEU A 326 -0.60 1.69 -29.54
N SER A 327 -0.55 2.50 -30.60
CA SER A 327 0.04 3.84 -30.58
C SER A 327 -0.87 4.82 -29.85
N PHE A 328 -0.25 5.70 -29.07
CA PHE A 328 -0.80 6.94 -28.53
C PHE A 328 -1.34 7.85 -29.64
N LYS A 329 -2.59 7.66 -30.10
CA LYS A 329 -3.34 8.65 -30.91
C LYS A 329 -4.82 8.30 -31.14
N SER A 330 -5.68 8.40 -30.11
CA SER A 330 -7.11 8.73 -30.29
C SER A 330 -7.80 9.17 -28.99
N LEU A 331 -7.19 10.08 -28.25
CA LEU A 331 -7.94 10.95 -27.34
C LEU A 331 -8.48 12.10 -28.20
N LEU A 332 -9.81 12.27 -28.25
CA LEU A 332 -10.61 13.31 -28.93
C LEU A 332 -11.51 12.80 -30.07
N THR A 333 -12.58 12.08 -29.72
CA THR A 333 -13.87 12.15 -30.44
C THR A 333 -15.01 11.79 -29.47
N PRO A 334 -16.12 12.55 -29.44
CA PRO A 334 -17.25 12.28 -28.54
C PRO A 334 -18.09 11.10 -29.03
N PRO A 335 -18.67 10.25 -28.15
CA PRO A 335 -19.57 9.20 -28.58
C PRO A 335 -20.96 9.75 -28.89
N ALA A 336 -21.52 9.28 -30.00
CA ALA A 336 -22.88 9.57 -30.46
C ALA A 336 -23.95 8.90 -29.57
N GLU A 337 -25.05 9.62 -29.39
CA GLU A 337 -26.25 9.20 -28.67
C GLU A 337 -26.99 8.05 -29.38
N ASN A 338 -27.49 7.08 -28.60
CA ASN A 338 -28.70 6.31 -28.91
C ASN A 338 -29.28 5.64 -27.63
N PRO A 339 -30.60 5.35 -27.62
CA PRO A 339 -31.47 5.50 -26.45
C PRO A 339 -31.53 4.27 -25.50
N PRO A 340 -32.06 4.44 -24.27
CA PRO A 340 -31.95 3.44 -23.20
C PRO A 340 -32.95 2.29 -23.35
N ALA A 341 -32.46 1.06 -23.22
CA ALA A 341 -33.28 -0.08 -22.85
C ALA A 341 -33.40 -0.10 -21.32
N ALA A 342 -34.63 0.01 -20.83
CA ALA A 342 -34.96 -0.05 -19.41
C ALA A 342 -34.54 -1.40 -18.82
N GLN A 343 -33.56 -1.40 -17.93
CA GLN A 343 -33.36 -2.47 -16.96
C GLN A 343 -33.95 -2.01 -15.63
N GLU A 344 -34.95 -2.76 -15.19
CA GLU A 344 -35.64 -2.58 -13.92
C GLU A 344 -34.63 -2.69 -12.77
N ARG A 345 -34.62 -1.66 -11.91
CA ARG A 345 -33.88 -1.64 -10.65
C ARG A 345 -34.40 -2.78 -9.77
N ALA A 346 -33.51 -3.67 -9.34
CA ALA A 346 -33.77 -4.51 -8.17
C ALA A 346 -33.93 -3.59 -6.94
N PRO A 347 -34.88 -3.85 -6.03
CA PRO A 347 -35.07 -3.00 -4.86
C PRO A 347 -33.82 -3.05 -3.97
N ALA A 348 -33.28 -1.86 -3.70
CA ALA A 348 -32.22 -1.67 -2.73
C ALA A 348 -32.65 -2.26 -1.38
N MET A 349 -31.88 -3.19 -0.83
CA MET A 349 -31.94 -3.49 0.60
C MET A 349 -31.43 -2.24 1.31
N SER A 350 -32.33 -1.42 1.82
CA SER A 350 -32.00 -0.42 2.83
C SER A 350 -31.57 -1.18 4.09
N LEU A 351 -30.33 -0.99 4.53
CA LEU A 351 -29.88 -1.39 5.87
C LEU A 351 -29.24 -0.19 6.58
N PRO A 352 -29.40 -0.09 7.92
CA PRO A 352 -29.19 1.14 8.67
C PRO A 352 -27.76 1.21 9.20
N PHE A 353 -26.90 2.11 8.68
CA PHE A 353 -25.55 2.27 9.26
C PHE A 353 -24.93 3.68 9.28
N PHE A 354 -25.68 4.75 9.00
CA PHE A 354 -25.09 6.09 9.09
C PHE A 354 -25.96 7.07 9.90
N GLN A 355 -26.13 6.75 11.18
CA GLN A 355 -26.40 7.77 12.19
C GLN A 355 -25.50 7.58 13.42
N GLN A 356 -24.69 8.62 13.64
CA GLN A 356 -23.99 9.03 14.88
C GLN A 356 -22.70 8.32 15.28
N GLN A 357 -21.57 9.02 15.05
CA GLN A 357 -20.59 9.57 16.02
C GLN A 357 -19.37 10.01 15.16
N GLY A 358 -18.93 11.27 15.09
CA GLY A 358 -18.43 12.10 16.20
C GLY A 358 -16.90 12.08 16.18
N ALA A 359 -16.24 12.67 15.17
CA ALA A 359 -14.78 12.71 15.06
C ALA A 359 -14.18 13.99 15.68
N PRO A 360 -13.03 13.91 16.40
CA PRO A 360 -12.26 15.07 16.85
C PRO A 360 -11.22 15.54 15.81
N SER A 361 -10.84 16.82 15.97
CA SER A 361 -9.84 17.66 15.29
C SER A 361 -8.41 17.05 15.17
N VAL A 362 -7.47 17.48 14.30
CA VAL A 362 -6.77 18.79 14.25
C VAL A 362 -5.90 18.91 12.96
N ALA A 363 -5.93 20.11 12.37
CA ALA A 363 -4.99 20.89 11.52
C ALA A 363 -3.57 20.38 11.14
N SER A 364 -3.08 20.70 9.94
CA SER A 364 -2.32 21.95 9.64
C SER A 364 -1.66 21.99 8.23
N ASN A 365 -1.48 23.23 7.70
CA ASN A 365 -0.92 23.65 6.39
C ASN A 365 0.64 23.53 6.38
N ALA A 366 1.45 23.64 5.29
CA ALA A 366 1.39 24.52 4.11
C ALA A 366 2.48 24.20 3.03
N TRP A 367 2.11 24.35 1.75
CA TRP A 367 2.76 25.10 0.64
C TRP A 367 4.08 24.64 -0.03
N MET A 368 4.08 24.63 -1.39
CA MET A 368 5.24 24.99 -2.21
C MET A 368 4.82 25.77 -3.47
N GLN A 369 5.56 26.84 -3.77
CA GLN A 369 5.54 27.61 -5.02
C GLN A 369 6.24 26.82 -6.14
N GLU A 370 5.87 27.10 -7.40
CA GLU A 370 6.77 26.86 -8.52
C GLU A 370 6.61 27.90 -9.64
N SER A 371 7.70 28.65 -9.89
CA SER A 371 8.46 28.67 -11.15
C SER A 371 7.96 29.39 -12.42
N ARG A 372 8.99 29.74 -13.24
CA ARG A 372 9.05 29.93 -14.72
C ARG A 372 8.94 31.38 -15.24
N GLU A 373 9.62 31.82 -16.32
CA GLU A 373 10.59 31.25 -17.28
C GLU A 373 11.16 32.39 -18.17
N ALA A 374 12.45 32.28 -18.55
CA ALA A 374 13.04 32.43 -19.92
C ALA A 374 12.93 33.77 -20.75
N PRO A 375 13.60 33.93 -21.93
CA PRO A 375 15.03 33.76 -22.29
C PRO A 375 15.60 34.78 -23.35
N ARG A 376 16.87 34.55 -23.79
CA ARG A 376 17.58 34.97 -25.06
C ARG A 376 18.23 36.38 -25.03
N GLU A 377 19.39 36.67 -25.62
CA GLU A 377 20.11 36.16 -26.83
C GLU A 377 21.62 36.57 -26.81
N LYS A 378 22.41 36.17 -27.81
CA LYS A 378 23.91 36.17 -27.86
C LYS A 378 24.48 37.10 -28.99
N PRO A 379 25.82 37.22 -29.19
CA PRO A 379 26.73 38.38 -29.04
C PRO A 379 27.08 39.09 -30.39
N PRO A 380 28.06 40.06 -30.48
CA PRO A 380 29.45 39.67 -30.84
C PRO A 380 30.63 40.65 -30.51
N ALA A 381 31.84 40.06 -30.52
CA ALA A 381 33.17 40.46 -31.07
C ALA A 381 33.96 41.76 -30.70
N ALA A 382 35.28 41.54 -30.54
CA ALA A 382 36.43 42.42 -30.22
C ALA A 382 36.78 43.51 -31.29
N PRO A 383 37.73 44.45 -31.04
CA PRO A 383 39.19 44.20 -31.25
C PRO A 383 40.19 45.02 -30.37
N GLY A 384 41.50 44.65 -30.40
CA GLY A 384 42.66 45.45 -29.92
C GLY A 384 43.03 46.62 -30.87
N PRO A 385 44.14 47.41 -30.72
CA PRO A 385 45.55 46.91 -30.64
C PRO A 385 46.63 47.80 -29.92
N ASP A 386 47.83 47.22 -29.77
CA ASP A 386 49.24 47.71 -29.94
C ASP A 386 49.88 49.03 -29.40
N ALA A 387 51.11 48.84 -28.89
CA ALA A 387 52.41 49.51 -29.18
C ALA A 387 53.01 50.66 -28.30
N THR A 388 54.11 50.27 -27.61
CA THR A 388 55.47 50.88 -27.49
C THR A 388 55.70 52.35 -27.08
N ALA A 389 56.58 52.58 -26.08
CA ALA A 389 57.82 53.39 -26.19
C ALA A 389 58.62 53.48 -24.86
N SER A 390 59.95 53.37 -24.95
CA SER A 390 60.93 53.52 -23.88
C SER A 390 61.60 54.90 -23.87
N SER A 391 61.82 55.51 -22.70
CA SER A 391 62.85 56.55 -22.49
C SER A 391 63.49 56.40 -21.10
N GLY A 392 64.82 56.23 -21.05
CA GLY A 392 65.59 55.93 -19.83
C GLY A 392 66.16 57.17 -19.12
N VAL A 393 66.13 57.18 -17.79
CA VAL A 393 66.57 58.27 -16.89
C VAL A 393 68.07 58.13 -16.51
N ARG A 394 68.79 59.25 -16.34
CA ARG A 394 70.20 59.31 -15.87
C ARG A 394 70.31 59.08 -14.36
N LEU A 395 71.41 58.47 -13.90
CA LEU A 395 71.61 58.09 -12.49
C LEU A 395 72.66 58.98 -11.81
N MET A 396 72.36 59.46 -10.59
CA MET A 396 73.27 60.34 -9.82
C MET A 396 74.04 59.54 -8.77
N CYS A 397 75.37 59.74 -8.68
CA CYS A 397 76.22 59.09 -7.69
C CYS A 397 76.31 59.90 -6.39
N GLN A 398 76.63 59.27 -5.26
CA GLN A 398 76.83 59.95 -3.96
C GLN A 398 77.92 61.03 -3.97
N CYS A 399 78.84 61.02 -4.95
CA CYS A 399 79.83 62.09 -5.14
C CYS A 399 79.29 63.32 -5.88
N GLY A 400 78.04 63.30 -6.36
CA GLY A 400 77.38 64.40 -7.08
C GLY A 400 77.42 64.31 -8.61
N ALA A 401 78.08 63.30 -9.19
CA ALA A 401 78.20 63.13 -10.63
C ALA A 401 76.93 62.55 -11.28
N GLU A 402 76.49 63.12 -12.42
CA GLU A 402 75.43 62.57 -13.26
C GLU A 402 75.98 61.54 -14.25
N ASN A 403 75.40 60.34 -14.26
CA ASN A 403 75.85 59.21 -15.08
C ASN A 403 74.82 58.84 -16.16
N PRO A 404 75.25 58.51 -17.39
CA PRO A 404 74.36 58.05 -18.45
C PRO A 404 73.66 56.73 -18.12
N PRO A 405 72.49 56.43 -18.72
CA PRO A 405 71.79 55.16 -18.50
C PRO A 405 72.66 53.97 -18.90
N GLY A 406 72.77 52.95 -18.02
CA GLY A 406 73.45 51.68 -18.31
C GLY A 406 74.86 51.52 -17.72
N HIS A 407 75.43 52.55 -17.08
CA HIS A 407 76.70 52.42 -16.35
C HIS A 407 76.51 51.79 -14.96
N ARG A 408 77.36 50.80 -14.64
CA ARG A 408 77.35 50.11 -13.33
C ARG A 408 78.27 50.76 -12.29
N GLU A 409 79.14 51.66 -12.73
CA GLU A 409 80.12 52.39 -11.93
C GLU A 409 80.13 53.86 -12.35
N CYS A 410 80.31 54.74 -11.36
CA CYS A 410 80.33 56.19 -11.57
C CYS A 410 81.53 56.59 -12.44
N VAL A 411 81.30 57.39 -13.48
CA VAL A 411 82.36 57.82 -14.42
C VAL A 411 83.42 58.72 -13.79
N GLU A 412 83.12 59.37 -12.66
CA GLU A 412 84.07 60.25 -11.97
C GLU A 412 84.80 59.57 -10.80
N CYS A 413 84.13 58.74 -10.00
CA CYS A 413 84.72 58.18 -8.78
C CYS A 413 84.86 56.65 -8.76
N GLY A 414 84.38 55.95 -9.80
CA GLY A 414 84.48 54.50 -9.94
C GLY A 414 83.61 53.69 -8.97
N ALA A 415 82.80 54.33 -8.13
CA ALA A 415 81.94 53.65 -7.17
C ALA A 415 80.73 52.97 -7.84
N ARG A 416 80.36 51.78 -7.38
CA ARG A 416 79.24 50.99 -7.90
C ARG A 416 77.90 51.67 -7.56
N ILE A 417 77.07 51.92 -8.57
CA ILE A 417 75.80 52.64 -8.42
C ILE A 417 74.71 51.64 -7.97
N VAL A 418 74.04 51.90 -6.85
CA VAL A 418 72.91 51.10 -6.33
C VAL A 418 71.75 52.04 -5.95
N PRO A 419 70.49 51.81 -6.38
CA PRO A 419 69.36 52.67 -6.05
C PRO A 419 69.05 52.69 -4.54
N SER A 420 68.75 53.87 -3.99
CA SER A 420 68.50 54.10 -2.54
C SER A 420 67.04 53.80 -2.16
N TYR A 421 66.80 52.65 -1.50
CA TYR A 421 65.50 52.20 -0.96
C TYR A 421 64.83 53.17 0.04
N TYR A 422 65.61 54.02 0.72
CA TYR A 422 65.14 54.84 1.85
C TYR A 422 64.36 56.11 1.44
N VAL A 423 64.62 56.66 0.26
CA VAL A 423 63.93 57.88 -0.24
C VAL A 423 62.55 57.53 -0.79
N VAL A 424 62.46 56.42 -1.52
CA VAL A 424 61.24 55.93 -2.17
C VAL A 424 60.17 55.55 -1.14
N ALA A 425 60.56 54.91 -0.03
CA ALA A 425 59.62 54.53 1.04
C ALA A 425 58.99 55.74 1.76
N ARG A 426 59.77 56.81 1.98
CA ARG A 426 59.29 58.02 2.67
C ARG A 426 58.36 58.85 1.79
N GLU A 427 58.63 58.92 0.49
CA GLU A 427 57.74 59.57 -0.46
C GLU A 427 56.42 58.80 -0.62
N ALA A 428 56.48 57.47 -0.76
CA ALA A 428 55.27 56.64 -0.84
C ALA A 428 54.35 56.82 0.37
N GLN A 429 54.92 56.92 1.59
CA GLN A 429 54.13 57.15 2.80
C GLN A 429 53.45 58.54 2.83
N ALA A 430 54.13 59.60 2.36
CA ALA A 430 53.53 60.93 2.31
C ALA A 430 52.33 61.00 1.36
N PHE A 431 52.40 60.30 0.23
CA PHE A 431 51.29 60.16 -0.72
C PHE A 431 50.14 59.32 -0.14
N LEU A 432 50.44 58.26 0.61
CA LEU A 432 49.43 57.49 1.35
C LEU A 432 48.69 58.35 2.37
N ASP A 433 49.41 59.12 3.19
CA ASP A 433 48.82 59.99 4.21
C ASP A 433 47.92 61.07 3.59
N ALA A 434 48.35 61.67 2.47
CA ALA A 434 47.54 62.63 1.70
C ALA A 434 46.29 61.97 1.10
N GLY A 435 46.43 60.76 0.54
CA GLY A 435 45.34 59.97 0.01
C GLY A 435 44.28 59.62 1.07
N LEU A 436 44.70 59.16 2.25
CA LEU A 436 43.82 58.88 3.39
C LEU A 436 43.09 60.15 3.86
N GLN A 437 43.78 61.28 3.95
CA GLN A 437 43.16 62.55 4.34
C GLN A 437 42.09 63.02 3.33
N ASN A 438 42.31 62.79 2.03
CA ASN A 438 41.33 63.09 0.99
C ASN A 438 40.13 62.12 1.05
N LEU A 439 40.38 60.84 1.34
CA LEU A 439 39.34 59.83 1.53
C LEU A 439 38.42 60.19 2.70
N ASP A 440 38.99 60.57 3.85
CA ASP A 440 38.22 60.99 5.04
C ASP A 440 37.37 62.25 4.78
N LYS A 441 37.80 63.11 3.85
CA LYS A 441 37.05 64.30 3.42
C LYS A 441 36.01 63.99 2.33
N GLY A 442 35.85 62.73 1.91
CA GLY A 442 34.96 62.30 0.83
C GLY A 442 35.41 62.74 -0.57
N ARG A 443 36.67 63.16 -0.73
CA ARG A 443 37.24 63.60 -2.03
C ARG A 443 37.86 62.42 -2.76
N TYR A 444 37.01 61.48 -3.20
CA TYR A 444 37.44 60.17 -3.70
C TYR A 444 38.40 60.21 -4.89
N ARG A 445 38.14 61.08 -5.89
CA ARG A 445 39.02 61.21 -7.07
C ARG A 445 40.40 61.78 -6.72
N GLU A 446 40.45 62.77 -5.84
CA GLU A 446 41.70 63.35 -5.34
C GLU A 446 42.45 62.32 -4.47
N ALA A 447 41.73 61.52 -3.68
CA ALA A 447 42.31 60.42 -2.91
C ALA A 447 42.95 59.37 -3.83
N ILE A 448 42.27 58.93 -4.89
CA ILE A 448 42.80 57.94 -5.85
C ILE A 448 44.08 58.47 -6.51
N GLN A 449 44.11 59.73 -6.94
CA GLN A 449 45.31 60.32 -7.55
C GLN A 449 46.52 60.27 -6.62
N GLU A 450 46.36 60.65 -5.35
CA GLU A 450 47.45 60.59 -4.36
C GLU A 450 47.84 59.13 -4.05
N LEU A 451 46.87 58.21 -3.98
CA LEU A 451 47.12 56.79 -3.70
C LEU A 451 47.81 56.07 -4.88
N GLU A 452 47.50 56.42 -6.12
CA GLU A 452 48.22 55.96 -7.31
C GLU A 452 49.68 56.43 -7.28
N GLN A 453 49.94 57.66 -6.82
CA GLN A 453 51.31 58.15 -6.62
C GLN A 453 52.04 57.37 -5.53
N ALA A 454 51.34 56.95 -4.46
CA ALA A 454 51.89 56.10 -3.42
C ALA A 454 52.26 54.70 -3.96
N VAL A 455 51.34 54.06 -4.68
CA VAL A 455 51.52 52.72 -5.27
C VAL A 455 52.59 52.73 -6.38
N ALA A 456 52.69 53.80 -7.17
CA ALA A 456 53.72 53.94 -8.20
C ALA A 456 55.14 53.98 -7.62
N ARG A 457 55.31 54.43 -6.37
CA ARG A 457 56.59 54.49 -5.66
C ARG A 457 56.85 53.22 -4.87
N ASN A 458 55.82 52.66 -4.23
CA ASN A 458 55.87 51.38 -3.55
C ASN A 458 54.64 50.54 -3.87
N SER A 459 54.78 49.60 -4.80
CA SER A 459 53.67 48.74 -5.22
C SER A 459 53.21 47.77 -4.13
N GLU A 460 54.04 47.50 -3.12
CA GLU A 460 53.73 46.58 -2.00
C GLU A 460 52.99 47.27 -0.84
N LEU A 461 52.66 48.56 -0.98
CA LEU A 461 52.02 49.34 0.07
C LEU A 461 50.53 48.99 0.21
N GLY A 462 50.23 47.93 0.96
CA GLY A 462 48.88 47.38 1.11
C GLY A 462 47.83 48.36 1.66
N GLU A 463 48.22 49.30 2.52
CA GLU A 463 47.30 50.34 3.03
C GLU A 463 46.84 51.32 1.92
N ALA A 464 47.71 51.58 0.93
CA ALA A 464 47.35 52.41 -0.22
C ALA A 464 46.34 51.71 -1.13
N HIS A 465 46.56 50.42 -1.41
CA HIS A 465 45.62 49.59 -2.15
C HIS A 465 44.26 49.47 -1.44
N LEU A 466 44.25 49.32 -0.11
CA LEU A 466 43.02 49.27 0.69
C LEU A 466 42.23 50.58 0.61
N ALA A 467 42.90 51.72 0.81
CA ALA A 467 42.28 53.04 0.73
C ALA A 467 41.75 53.33 -0.68
N MET A 468 42.50 52.93 -1.71
CA MET A 468 42.14 53.12 -3.11
C MET A 468 40.91 52.28 -3.47
N GLY A 469 40.89 51.01 -3.06
CA GLY A 469 39.72 50.14 -3.23
C GLY A 469 38.45 50.72 -2.62
N ARG A 470 38.51 51.23 -1.38
CA ARG A 470 37.36 51.89 -0.72
C ARG A 470 36.88 53.15 -1.47
N ALA A 471 37.81 53.97 -1.96
CA ALA A 471 37.50 55.16 -2.74
C ALA A 471 36.80 54.81 -4.07
N LEU A 472 37.29 53.77 -4.75
CA LEU A 472 36.73 53.26 -6.01
C LEU A 472 35.33 52.63 -5.79
N THR A 473 35.12 51.88 -4.70
CA THR A 473 33.78 51.39 -4.31
C THR A 473 32.80 52.54 -4.14
N SER A 474 33.22 53.63 -3.47
CA SER A 474 32.36 54.82 -3.27
C SER A 474 32.06 55.58 -4.57
N LEU A 475 32.85 55.38 -5.63
CA LEU A 475 32.61 55.91 -6.98
C LEU A 475 31.86 54.93 -7.89
N MET A 476 31.49 53.74 -7.39
CA MET A 476 30.88 52.63 -8.14
C MET A 476 31.76 52.10 -9.29
N GLU A 477 33.09 52.22 -9.16
CA GLU A 477 34.06 51.67 -10.11
C GLU A 477 34.47 50.26 -9.67
N PHE A 478 33.53 49.31 -9.75
CA PHE A 478 33.62 48.00 -9.09
C PHE A 478 34.80 47.12 -9.55
N ASP A 479 35.08 47.04 -10.85
CA ASP A 479 36.19 46.22 -11.37
C ASP A 479 37.56 46.71 -10.86
N ALA A 480 37.76 48.03 -10.86
CA ALA A 480 38.99 48.65 -10.37
C ALA A 480 39.10 48.55 -8.83
N ALA A 481 37.96 48.67 -8.13
CA ALA A 481 37.88 48.48 -6.70
C ALA A 481 38.28 47.05 -6.30
N GLN A 482 37.74 46.03 -6.99
CA GLN A 482 38.05 44.63 -6.73
C GLN A 482 39.55 44.33 -6.90
N ILE A 483 40.14 44.75 -8.03
CA ILE A 483 41.59 44.55 -8.30
C ILE A 483 42.44 45.21 -7.20
N SER A 484 42.05 46.41 -6.77
CA SER A 484 42.76 47.14 -5.72
C SER A 484 42.63 46.44 -4.36
N LEU A 485 41.44 45.95 -4.01
CA LEU A 485 41.21 45.23 -2.75
C LEU A 485 41.88 43.85 -2.73
N GLU A 486 41.93 43.13 -3.84
CA GLU A 486 42.68 41.85 -3.96
C GLU A 486 44.18 42.07 -3.71
N ARG A 487 44.76 43.15 -4.24
CA ARG A 487 46.15 43.55 -3.93
C ARG A 487 46.30 43.94 -2.45
N ALA A 488 45.32 44.60 -1.86
CA ALA A 488 45.32 44.89 -0.43
C ALA A 488 45.33 43.62 0.43
N VAL A 489 44.56 42.58 0.05
CA VAL A 489 44.58 41.26 0.72
C VAL A 489 45.96 40.61 0.61
N GLN A 490 46.59 40.64 -0.57
CA GLN A 490 47.93 40.07 -0.78
C GLN A 490 49.00 40.72 0.10
N HIS A 491 48.92 42.04 0.28
CA HIS A 491 49.92 42.81 1.04
C HIS A 491 49.57 42.99 2.53
N LEU A 492 48.32 42.75 2.94
CA LEU A 492 47.86 42.80 4.34
C LEU A 492 47.19 41.48 4.80
N PRO A 493 47.87 40.33 4.71
CA PRO A 493 47.24 39.01 4.92
C PRO A 493 46.76 38.75 6.36
N GLN A 494 47.20 39.55 7.33
CA GLN A 494 46.84 39.42 8.75
C GLN A 494 45.79 40.44 9.21
N SER A 495 45.26 41.26 8.29
CA SER A 495 44.29 42.30 8.61
C SER A 495 42.89 41.90 8.13
N PRO A 496 41.84 42.00 8.97
CA PRO A 496 40.47 41.77 8.52
C PRO A 496 39.94 42.91 7.63
N ARG A 497 40.58 44.09 7.63
CA ARG A 497 40.07 45.31 6.98
C ARG A 497 39.89 45.18 5.45
N PRO A 498 40.80 44.56 4.68
CA PRO A 498 40.59 44.33 3.26
C PRO A 498 39.39 43.44 2.97
N PHE A 499 39.18 42.37 3.74
CA PHE A 499 38.01 41.50 3.58
C PHE A 499 36.70 42.23 3.92
N LEU A 500 36.69 43.11 4.92
CA LEU A 500 35.52 43.96 5.19
C LEU A 500 35.22 44.93 4.06
N ALA A 501 36.26 45.57 3.49
CA ALA A 501 36.09 46.46 2.34
C ALA A 501 35.63 45.69 1.09
N MET A 502 36.04 44.43 0.91
CA MET A 502 35.50 43.55 -0.13
C MET A 502 34.05 43.16 0.15
N ALA A 503 33.68 42.89 1.40
CA ALA A 503 32.29 42.63 1.78
C ALA A 503 31.40 43.86 1.50
N ASP A 504 31.88 45.07 1.76
CA ASP A 504 31.16 46.29 1.44
C ASP A 504 31.05 46.50 -0.08
N LEU A 505 32.11 46.20 -0.86
CA LEU A 505 32.07 46.20 -2.32
C LEU A 505 31.01 45.25 -2.87
N PHE A 506 31.04 43.97 -2.47
CA PHE A 506 30.08 42.98 -2.97
C PHE A 506 28.65 43.25 -2.51
N GLN A 507 28.48 43.92 -1.36
CA GLN A 507 27.16 44.35 -0.93
C GLN A 507 26.59 45.45 -1.83
N GLU A 508 27.40 46.40 -2.30
CA GLU A 508 26.98 47.40 -3.31
C GLU A 508 26.67 46.75 -4.68
N MET A 509 27.23 45.55 -4.94
CA MET A 509 26.96 44.74 -6.13
C MET A 509 25.78 43.76 -5.97
N ASP A 510 25.13 43.73 -4.80
CA ASP A 510 24.06 42.79 -4.43
C ASP A 510 24.48 41.29 -4.47
N ASP A 511 25.78 41.00 -4.34
CA ASP A 511 26.33 39.64 -4.32
C ASP A 511 26.44 39.10 -2.89
N THR A 512 25.32 38.61 -2.35
CA THR A 512 25.24 38.17 -0.95
C THR A 512 26.16 36.98 -0.62
N GLU A 513 26.43 36.08 -1.58
CA GLU A 513 27.32 34.94 -1.35
C GLU A 513 28.76 35.39 -1.12
N GLN A 514 29.25 36.32 -1.94
CA GLN A 514 30.59 36.87 -1.77
C GLN A 514 30.72 37.72 -0.50
N VAL A 515 29.66 38.44 -0.10
CA VAL A 515 29.62 39.13 1.20
C VAL A 515 29.80 38.16 2.36
N ILE A 516 29.08 37.02 2.35
CA ILE A 516 29.18 35.98 3.38
C ILE A 516 30.61 35.40 3.43
N LEU A 517 31.21 35.11 2.27
CA LEU A 517 32.59 34.60 2.19
C LEU A 517 33.59 35.61 2.77
N CYS A 518 33.51 36.88 2.36
CA CYS A 518 34.40 37.92 2.86
C CYS A 518 34.27 38.14 4.38
N LEU A 519 33.04 38.14 4.91
CA LEU A 519 32.82 38.24 6.36
C LEU A 519 33.34 37.04 7.14
N ARG A 520 33.29 35.83 6.57
CA ARG A 520 33.89 34.63 7.18
C ARG A 520 35.40 34.73 7.26
N GLU A 521 36.06 35.16 6.19
CA GLU A 521 37.51 35.37 6.17
C GLU A 521 37.93 36.48 7.14
N ALA A 522 37.18 37.59 7.22
CA ALA A 522 37.42 38.63 8.22
C ALA A 522 37.29 38.10 9.66
N LEU A 523 36.29 37.25 9.94
CA LEU A 523 36.08 36.62 11.25
C LEU A 523 37.10 35.51 11.57
N HIS A 524 37.77 34.93 10.58
CA HIS A 524 38.91 34.05 10.81
C HIS A 524 40.11 34.82 11.37
N LEU A 525 40.27 36.09 10.98
CA LEU A 525 41.34 36.98 11.45
C LEU A 525 40.99 37.70 12.76
N ASP A 526 39.73 38.10 12.96
CA ASP A 526 39.22 38.61 14.25
C ASP A 526 37.96 37.84 14.69
N PRO A 527 38.13 36.73 15.43
CA PRO A 527 36.99 35.93 15.88
C PRO A 527 36.12 36.62 16.95
N THR A 528 36.57 37.71 17.56
CA THR A 528 35.89 38.33 18.72
C THR A 528 34.95 39.47 18.34
N ASP A 529 34.98 39.94 17.09
CA ASP A 529 34.12 41.04 16.64
C ASP A 529 32.64 40.60 16.61
N THR A 530 31.89 41.03 17.62
CA THR A 530 30.47 40.75 17.77
C THR A 530 29.61 41.45 16.70
N ARG A 531 30.06 42.59 16.18
CA ARG A 531 29.34 43.36 15.16
C ARG A 531 29.41 42.67 13.80
N MET A 532 30.57 42.13 13.42
CA MET A 532 30.74 41.29 12.23
C MET A 532 29.89 40.01 12.32
N ARG A 533 29.88 39.36 13.50
CA ARG A 533 29.05 38.16 13.72
C ARG A 533 27.57 38.44 13.62
N CYS A 534 27.07 39.56 14.15
CA CYS A 534 25.68 39.97 13.97
C CYS A 534 25.33 40.21 12.50
N ARG A 535 26.20 40.89 11.73
CA ARG A 535 26.01 41.11 10.28
C ARG A 535 25.94 39.77 9.53
N LEU A 536 26.85 38.84 9.83
CA LEU A 536 26.85 37.49 9.24
C LEU A 536 25.61 36.67 9.64
N ALA A 537 25.18 36.75 10.90
CA ALA A 537 23.98 36.05 11.38
C ALA A 537 22.71 36.52 10.67
N PHE A 538 22.60 37.84 10.45
CA PHE A 538 21.50 38.42 9.69
C PHE A 538 21.49 37.93 8.24
N LEU A 539 22.64 37.91 7.57
CA LEU A 539 22.76 37.42 6.20
C LEU A 539 22.39 35.95 6.07
N TYR A 540 22.84 35.09 7.00
CA TYR A 540 22.43 33.70 7.02
C TYR A 540 20.92 33.53 7.18
N HIS A 541 20.28 34.37 7.99
CA HIS A 541 18.83 34.33 8.13
C HIS A 541 18.13 34.75 6.82
N SER A 542 18.58 35.83 6.16
CA SER A 542 17.98 36.27 4.89
C SER A 542 18.18 35.28 3.75
N THR A 543 19.21 34.43 3.81
CA THR A 543 19.46 33.34 2.84
C THR A 543 18.89 31.98 3.30
N ASP A 544 17.93 31.98 4.24
CA ASP A 544 17.26 30.77 4.78
C ASP A 544 18.18 29.72 5.43
N GLN A 545 19.35 30.14 5.92
CA GLN A 545 20.29 29.30 6.65
C GLN A 545 20.10 29.46 8.16
N LEU A 546 18.92 29.06 8.64
CA LEU A 546 18.47 29.26 10.03
C LEU A 546 19.48 28.79 11.09
N GLU A 547 19.97 27.55 11.01
CA GLU A 547 20.89 27.01 12.02
C GLU A 547 22.26 27.74 12.02
N ASN A 548 22.71 28.22 10.86
CA ASN A 548 23.92 29.04 10.77
C ASN A 548 23.71 30.41 11.42
N ALA A 549 22.54 31.04 11.23
CA ALA A 549 22.17 32.28 11.89
C ALA A 549 22.10 32.11 13.42
N LEU A 550 21.41 31.08 13.92
CA LEU A 550 21.32 30.76 15.35
C LEU A 550 22.71 30.54 15.97
N LYS A 551 23.60 29.83 15.28
CA LYS A 551 24.98 29.59 15.73
C LYS A 551 25.76 30.90 15.87
N GLN A 552 25.67 31.82 14.90
CA GLN A 552 26.39 33.09 14.97
C GLN A 552 25.86 33.98 16.11
N TYR A 553 24.54 34.11 16.29
CA TYR A 553 23.97 34.87 17.42
C TYR A 553 24.35 34.28 18.78
N ARG A 554 24.38 32.95 18.94
CA ARG A 554 24.89 32.32 20.18
C ARG A 554 26.36 32.63 20.44
N LEU A 555 27.19 32.70 19.39
CA LEU A 555 28.59 33.10 19.53
C LEU A 555 28.73 34.55 19.95
N VAL A 556 27.88 35.46 19.45
CA VAL A 556 27.81 36.85 19.94
C VAL A 556 27.56 36.87 21.44
N LEU A 557 26.52 36.18 21.90
CA LEU A 557 26.14 36.14 23.32
C LEU A 557 27.15 35.44 24.23
N LYS A 558 28.03 34.59 23.68
CA LYS A 558 29.15 34.01 24.43
C LYS A 558 30.21 35.06 24.80
N HIS A 559 30.39 36.06 23.94
CA HIS A 559 31.38 37.13 24.13
C HIS A 559 30.75 38.38 24.78
N ASP A 560 29.50 38.69 24.44
CA ASP A 560 28.74 39.83 24.94
C ASP A 560 27.32 39.38 25.32
N PRO A 561 27.11 38.86 26.55
CA PRO A 561 25.81 38.37 27.01
C PRO A 561 24.72 39.47 27.04
N GLU A 562 25.11 40.72 27.23
CA GLU A 562 24.20 41.88 27.33
C GLU A 562 23.85 42.47 25.95
N ASN A 563 24.24 41.81 24.85
CA ASN A 563 23.93 42.26 23.51
C ASN A 563 22.41 42.18 23.24
N LEU A 564 21.72 43.32 23.32
CA LEU A 564 20.27 43.41 23.14
C LEU A 564 19.83 42.88 21.76
N GLN A 565 20.53 43.27 20.69
CA GLN A 565 20.20 42.87 19.32
C GLN A 565 20.29 41.35 19.14
N ALA A 566 21.36 40.72 19.64
CA ALA A 566 21.53 39.28 19.53
C ALA A 566 20.50 38.50 20.38
N ASN A 567 20.21 38.94 21.63
CA ASN A 567 19.18 38.32 22.46
C ASN A 567 17.79 38.39 21.81
N ARG A 568 17.42 39.55 21.27
CA ARG A 568 16.13 39.75 20.58
C ARG A 568 16.01 38.90 19.32
N GLN A 569 17.00 38.98 18.43
CA GLN A 569 16.97 38.24 17.16
C GLN A 569 17.02 36.72 17.38
N LEU A 570 17.84 36.25 18.32
CA LEU A 570 17.90 34.83 18.67
C LEU A 570 16.56 34.35 19.24
N GLY A 571 15.94 35.13 20.15
CA GLY A 571 14.63 34.85 20.69
C GLY A 571 13.51 34.77 19.63
N LEU A 572 13.50 35.72 18.68
CA LEU A 572 12.56 35.74 17.56
C LEU A 572 12.72 34.51 16.65
N LEU A 573 13.95 34.21 16.23
CA LEU A 573 14.23 33.08 15.35
C LEU A 573 13.87 31.75 16.02
N LEU A 574 14.25 31.56 17.28
CA LEU A 574 13.89 30.36 18.04
C LEU A 574 12.37 30.21 18.21
N ALA A 575 11.63 31.30 18.39
CA ALA A 575 10.18 31.26 18.47
C ALA A 575 9.52 30.88 17.14
N ALA A 576 10.07 31.33 16.02
CA ALA A 576 9.63 30.96 14.67
C ALA A 576 9.94 29.48 14.35
N SER A 577 11.02 28.94 14.91
CA SER A 577 11.40 27.52 14.79
C SER A 577 10.75 26.60 15.83
N GLU A 578 9.71 27.07 16.53
CA GLU A 578 8.99 26.32 17.58
C GLU A 578 9.85 25.86 18.77
N ARG A 579 11.02 26.47 18.97
CA ARG A 579 11.94 26.20 20.10
C ARG A 579 11.61 27.08 21.30
N ASP A 580 10.34 27.05 21.70
CA ASP A 580 9.73 27.97 22.66
C ASP A 580 10.45 28.01 24.03
N GLY A 581 11.03 26.89 24.46
CA GLY A 581 11.78 26.83 25.73
C GLY A 581 13.06 27.67 25.74
N GLU A 582 13.78 27.71 24.62
CA GLU A 582 14.97 28.54 24.48
C GLU A 582 14.59 29.98 24.17
N ALA A 583 13.60 30.19 23.30
CA ALA A 583 13.12 31.51 22.89
C ALA A 583 12.72 32.38 24.08
N VAL A 584 11.95 31.81 25.03
CA VAL A 584 11.52 32.51 26.25
C VAL A 584 12.70 33.05 27.04
N ARG A 585 13.80 32.29 27.19
CA ARG A 585 14.96 32.72 28.00
C ARG A 585 15.65 33.94 27.40
N TYR A 586 15.85 33.94 26.09
CA TYR A 586 16.51 35.05 25.40
C TYR A 586 15.61 36.29 25.32
N LEU A 587 14.30 36.11 25.14
CA LEU A 587 13.35 37.22 25.13
C LEU A 587 13.14 37.81 26.53
N GLU A 588 13.07 36.99 27.60
CA GLU A 588 13.04 37.46 29.00
C GLU A 588 14.26 38.34 29.29
N HIS A 589 15.45 37.90 28.83
CA HIS A 589 16.67 38.66 29.00
C HIS A 589 16.66 39.96 28.16
N ALA A 590 16.23 39.90 26.90
CA ALA A 590 16.07 41.09 26.06
C ALA A 590 15.13 42.13 26.69
N CYS A 591 13.97 41.71 27.22
CA CYS A 591 13.03 42.60 27.92
C CYS A 591 13.58 43.12 29.25
N SER A 592 14.51 42.40 29.90
CA SER A 592 15.20 42.91 31.10
C SER A 592 16.23 43.99 30.77
N LEU A 593 16.82 43.95 29.57
CA LEU A 593 17.79 44.94 29.07
C LEU A 593 17.08 46.18 28.50
N ASP A 594 15.93 46.00 27.84
CA ASP A 594 15.07 47.07 27.35
C ASP A 594 13.61 46.82 27.73
N ALA A 595 13.17 47.47 28.80
CA ALA A 595 11.81 47.34 29.31
C ALA A 595 10.75 48.03 28.42
N THR A 596 11.17 48.75 27.37
CA THR A 596 10.27 49.48 26.46
C THR A 596 9.96 48.70 25.18
N ASP A 597 10.54 47.51 24.98
CA ASP A 597 10.32 46.69 23.79
C ASP A 597 8.96 45.96 23.84
N ALA A 598 7.90 46.67 23.46
CA ALA A 598 6.54 46.13 23.39
C ALA A 598 6.42 44.89 22.48
N GLN A 599 7.24 44.77 21.43
CA GLN A 599 7.17 43.65 20.49
C GLN A 599 7.68 42.35 21.13
N SER A 600 8.79 42.43 21.87
CA SER A 600 9.34 41.30 22.62
C SER A 600 8.40 40.88 23.76
N CYS A 601 7.79 41.84 24.47
CA CYS A 601 6.76 41.56 25.49
C CYS A 601 5.53 40.85 24.90
N ALA A 602 5.01 41.31 23.76
CA ALA A 602 3.87 40.66 23.10
C ALA A 602 4.21 39.21 22.65
N LEU A 603 5.41 39.01 22.11
CA LEU A 603 5.87 37.66 21.73
C LEU A 603 6.05 36.74 22.94
N LEU A 604 6.61 37.23 24.04
CA LEU A 604 6.67 36.51 25.32
C LEU A 604 5.28 36.11 25.80
N GLY A 605 4.31 37.04 25.73
CA GLY A 605 2.91 36.77 26.04
C GLY A 605 2.35 35.57 25.28
N ARG A 606 2.56 35.54 23.96
CA ARG A 606 2.14 34.42 23.08
C ARG A 606 2.87 33.11 23.41
N LEU A 607 4.17 33.17 23.67
CA LEU A 607 4.97 32.00 24.03
C LEU A 607 4.54 31.41 25.37
N TYR A 608 4.35 32.24 26.39
CA TYR A 608 3.82 31.79 27.68
C TYR A 608 2.42 31.19 27.55
N ALA A 609 1.56 31.78 26.71
CA ALA A 609 0.23 31.23 26.43
C ALA A 609 0.31 29.81 25.82
N ARG A 610 1.17 29.59 24.82
CA ARG A 610 1.43 28.27 24.22
C ARG A 610 1.93 27.26 25.26
N LYS A 611 2.78 27.69 26.19
CA LYS A 611 3.30 26.88 27.30
C LYS A 611 2.35 26.77 28.51
N LYS A 612 1.11 27.28 28.41
CA LYS A 612 0.10 27.30 29.48
C LYS A 612 0.55 28.05 30.76
N ARG A 613 1.53 28.95 30.65
CA ARG A 613 1.99 29.88 31.71
C ARG A 613 1.11 31.13 31.69
N PHE A 614 -0.14 30.94 32.07
CA PHE A 614 -1.23 31.91 31.84
C PHE A 614 -1.08 33.23 32.60
N ALA A 615 -0.48 33.22 33.79
CA ALA A 615 -0.28 34.44 34.58
C ALA A 615 0.79 35.33 33.93
N GLU A 616 1.93 34.74 33.59
CA GLU A 616 3.02 35.45 32.91
C GLU A 616 2.62 35.89 31.49
N ALA A 617 1.83 35.09 30.78
CA ALA A 617 1.27 35.46 29.49
C ALA A 617 0.41 36.71 29.57
N ARG A 618 -0.46 36.78 30.58
CA ARG A 618 -1.33 37.94 30.82
C ARG A 618 -0.48 39.17 31.14
N ASP A 619 0.45 39.04 32.07
CA ASP A 619 1.25 40.17 32.53
C ASP A 619 2.09 40.75 31.38
N ALA A 620 2.73 39.89 30.58
CA ALA A 620 3.48 40.30 29.39
C ALA A 620 2.61 40.98 28.31
N LEU A 621 1.39 40.48 28.06
CA LEU A 621 0.46 41.11 27.12
C LEU A 621 -0.08 42.46 27.64
N VAL A 622 -0.37 42.57 28.93
CA VAL A 622 -0.81 43.84 29.55
C VAL A 622 0.29 44.88 29.45
N THR A 623 1.54 44.52 29.79
CA THR A 623 2.69 45.41 29.60
C THR A 623 2.87 45.82 28.14
N ALA A 624 2.69 44.91 27.19
CA ALA A 624 2.76 45.26 25.77
C ALA A 624 1.67 46.27 25.34
N ILE A 625 0.44 46.15 25.86
CA ILE A 625 -0.66 47.10 25.62
C ILE A 625 -0.33 48.47 26.23
N GLU A 626 0.19 48.50 27.46
CA GLU A 626 0.58 49.76 28.13
C GLU A 626 1.68 50.50 27.38
N LEU A 627 2.67 49.78 26.85
CA LEU A 627 3.81 50.35 26.11
C LEU A 627 3.43 50.85 24.71
N LYS A 628 2.57 50.11 23.99
CA LYS A 628 2.18 50.46 22.60
C LYS A 628 1.03 51.49 22.54
N GLY A 629 0.33 51.71 23.66
CA GLY A 629 -0.96 52.38 23.68
C GLY A 629 -2.09 51.40 23.32
N ASP A 630 -3.32 51.73 23.72
CA ASP A 630 -4.48 50.83 23.71
C ASP A 630 -4.76 50.19 22.32
N ASP A 631 -4.13 49.05 22.03
CA ASP A 631 -4.05 48.43 20.71
C ASP A 631 -5.07 47.29 20.55
N ALA A 632 -5.84 47.35 19.45
CA ALA A 632 -6.91 46.39 19.19
C ALA A 632 -6.41 44.95 19.00
N ALA A 633 -5.25 44.75 18.34
CA ALA A 633 -4.72 43.41 18.09
C ALA A 633 -4.21 42.75 19.37
N LEU A 634 -3.48 43.50 20.20
CA LEU A 634 -3.01 43.00 21.50
C LEU A 634 -4.17 42.68 22.46
N ARG A 635 -5.26 43.45 22.41
CA ARG A 635 -6.48 43.12 23.17
C ARG A 635 -7.21 41.90 22.64
N ALA A 636 -7.24 41.69 21.32
CA ALA A 636 -7.77 40.45 20.74
C ALA A 636 -6.93 39.23 21.18
N GLU A 637 -5.59 39.37 21.26
CA GLU A 637 -4.71 38.33 21.81
C GLU A 637 -4.99 38.05 23.30
N LEU A 638 -5.20 39.10 24.11
CA LEU A 638 -5.57 38.96 25.53
C LEU A 638 -6.95 38.30 25.70
N GLY A 639 -7.93 38.64 24.85
CA GLY A 639 -9.23 37.97 24.79
C GLY A 639 -9.09 36.47 24.48
N GLY A 640 -8.23 36.13 23.50
CA GLY A 640 -7.89 34.75 23.17
C GLY A 640 -7.25 33.99 24.33
N LEU A 641 -6.37 34.65 25.10
CA LEU A 641 -5.77 34.08 26.30
C LEU A 641 -6.82 33.75 27.37
N TYR A 642 -7.76 34.66 27.65
CA TYR A 642 -8.84 34.41 28.60
C TYR A 642 -9.78 33.29 28.14
N ARG A 643 -10.04 33.20 26.84
CA ARG A 643 -10.81 32.10 26.25
C ARG A 643 -10.11 30.75 26.45
N ALA A 644 -8.79 30.69 26.28
CA ALA A 644 -8.00 29.48 26.53
C ALA A 644 -8.01 29.07 28.02
N GLN A 645 -8.25 30.02 28.93
CA GLN A 645 -8.45 29.77 30.37
C GLN A 645 -9.91 29.44 30.73
N ASN A 646 -10.82 29.31 29.76
CA ASN A 646 -12.27 29.20 29.95
C ASN A 646 -12.87 30.37 30.76
N ARG A 647 -12.25 31.56 30.71
CA ARG A 647 -12.77 32.80 31.33
C ARG A 647 -13.54 33.60 30.29
N GLU A 648 -14.68 33.06 29.88
CA GLU A 648 -15.46 33.54 28.73
C GLU A 648 -15.99 34.96 28.89
N ASP A 649 -16.39 35.37 30.10
CA ASP A 649 -16.83 36.75 30.38
C ASP A 649 -15.72 37.78 30.15
N LEU A 650 -14.48 37.46 30.57
CA LEU A 650 -13.33 38.34 30.38
C LEU A 650 -12.89 38.33 28.91
N ALA A 651 -12.92 37.17 28.26
CA ALA A 651 -12.64 37.06 26.83
C ALA A 651 -13.60 37.94 26.01
N ALA A 652 -14.91 37.81 26.24
CA ALA A 652 -15.91 38.62 25.55
C ALA A 652 -15.71 40.13 25.79
N ARG A 653 -15.34 40.54 27.01
CA ARG A 653 -15.05 41.95 27.32
C ARG A 653 -13.86 42.49 26.52
N GLU A 654 -12.73 41.78 26.52
CA GLU A 654 -11.54 42.21 25.80
C GLU A 654 -11.74 42.18 24.28
N LEU A 655 -12.43 41.17 23.75
CA LEU A 655 -12.76 41.08 22.32
C LEU A 655 -13.69 42.21 21.88
N ASN A 656 -14.73 42.53 22.67
CA ASN A 656 -15.60 43.67 22.38
C ASN A 656 -14.85 45.01 22.52
N HIS A 657 -13.88 45.12 23.43
CA HIS A 657 -13.05 46.32 23.54
C HIS A 657 -12.12 46.46 22.33
N ALA A 658 -11.52 45.37 21.85
CA ALA A 658 -10.77 45.35 20.60
C ALA A 658 -11.65 45.82 19.42
N LEU A 659 -12.91 45.38 19.34
CA LEU A 659 -13.84 45.81 18.27
C LEU A 659 -14.29 47.28 18.39
N LYS A 660 -14.28 47.87 19.59
CA LYS A 660 -14.51 49.31 19.76
C LYS A 660 -13.35 50.15 19.21
N LEU A 661 -12.13 49.65 19.38
CA LEU A 661 -10.91 50.29 18.88
C LEU A 661 -10.78 50.12 17.36
N ASP A 662 -11.03 48.91 16.87
CA ASP A 662 -11.01 48.57 15.46
C ASP A 662 -12.19 47.66 15.10
N HIS A 663 -13.19 48.24 14.45
CA HIS A 663 -14.41 47.53 14.06
C HIS A 663 -14.16 46.42 13.02
N GLY A 664 -13.05 46.51 12.28
CA GLY A 664 -12.62 45.54 11.27
C GLY A 664 -11.66 44.48 11.82
N ASN A 665 -11.43 44.42 13.13
CA ASN A 665 -10.46 43.49 13.71
C ASN A 665 -10.88 42.03 13.48
N ARG A 666 -10.22 41.40 12.50
CA ARG A 666 -10.47 40.03 12.05
C ARG A 666 -10.41 39.02 13.20
N GLN A 667 -9.35 39.09 14.01
CA GLN A 667 -9.08 38.13 15.08
C GLN A 667 -10.13 38.23 16.17
N ALA A 668 -10.52 39.44 16.56
CA ALA A 668 -11.53 39.66 17.58
C ALA A 668 -12.90 39.09 17.15
N ARG A 669 -13.33 39.34 15.90
CA ARG A 669 -14.60 38.80 15.38
C ARG A 669 -14.61 37.28 15.27
N LEU A 670 -13.55 36.67 14.75
CA LEU A 670 -13.44 35.21 14.68
C LEU A 670 -13.53 34.57 16.07
N GLN A 671 -12.78 35.09 17.04
CA GLN A 671 -12.79 34.55 18.40
C GLN A 671 -14.12 34.77 19.12
N LEU A 672 -14.81 35.87 18.84
CA LEU A 672 -16.15 36.14 19.37
C LEU A 672 -17.19 35.21 18.74
N ALA A 673 -17.11 34.96 17.43
CA ALA A 673 -17.97 34.00 16.75
C ALA A 673 -17.78 32.57 17.28
N GLU A 674 -16.52 32.14 17.48
CA GLU A 674 -16.20 30.85 18.11
C GLU A 674 -16.77 30.75 19.53
N LEU A 675 -16.77 31.84 20.29
CA LEU A 675 -17.36 31.90 21.63
C LEU A 675 -18.88 31.72 21.58
N TYR A 676 -19.56 32.40 20.64
CA TYR A 676 -21.00 32.27 20.45
C TYR A 676 -21.41 30.87 19.99
N GLU A 677 -20.65 30.25 19.10
CA GLU A 677 -20.90 28.88 18.64
C GLU A 677 -20.81 27.85 19.77
N ARG A 678 -19.83 27.98 20.69
CA ARG A 678 -19.74 27.10 21.88
C ARG A 678 -20.98 27.18 22.78
N HIS A 679 -21.66 28.32 22.79
CA HIS A 679 -22.92 28.52 23.50
C HIS A 679 -24.17 28.15 22.67
N GLY A 680 -24.00 27.57 21.48
CA GLY A 680 -25.09 27.24 20.55
C GLY A 680 -25.77 28.48 19.94
N GLN A 681 -25.17 29.67 20.06
CA GLN A 681 -25.70 30.92 19.53
C GLN A 681 -25.27 31.13 18.07
N HIS A 682 -25.65 30.20 17.19
CA HIS A 682 -25.23 30.18 15.78
C HIS A 682 -25.57 31.48 15.03
N ASP A 683 -26.74 32.09 15.29
CA ASP A 683 -27.14 33.36 14.65
C ASP A 683 -26.18 34.51 14.96
N ARG A 684 -25.73 34.61 16.21
CA ARG A 684 -24.76 35.65 16.62
C ARG A 684 -23.38 35.38 16.06
N ALA A 685 -22.97 34.11 16.02
CA ALA A 685 -21.71 33.72 15.40
C ALA A 685 -21.69 34.09 13.92
N LEU A 686 -22.75 33.75 13.17
CA LEU A 686 -22.90 34.11 11.76
C LEU A 686 -22.94 35.63 11.55
N ALA A 687 -23.61 36.38 12.42
CA ALA A 687 -23.63 37.84 12.35
C ALA A 687 -22.22 38.45 12.49
N GLU A 688 -21.42 37.98 13.45
CA GLU A 688 -20.04 38.45 13.63
C GLU A 688 -19.14 38.09 12.44
N LEU A 689 -19.29 36.88 11.88
CA LEU A 689 -18.53 36.43 10.71
C LEU A 689 -18.94 37.21 9.44
N ALA A 690 -20.23 37.50 9.26
CA ALA A 690 -20.73 38.29 8.15
C ALA A 690 -20.23 39.75 8.22
N GLU A 691 -20.20 40.35 9.42
CA GLU A 691 -19.55 41.65 9.60
C GLU A 691 -18.05 41.58 9.30
N ALA A 692 -17.36 40.50 9.69
CA ALA A 692 -15.95 40.32 9.37
C ALA A 692 -15.69 40.25 7.86
N LEU A 693 -16.56 39.60 7.08
CA LEU A 693 -16.47 39.56 5.61
C LEU A 693 -16.64 40.92 4.94
N LYS A 694 -17.34 41.88 5.55
CA LYS A 694 -17.44 43.24 4.98
C LYS A 694 -16.08 43.93 4.92
N PHE A 695 -15.22 43.65 5.89
CA PHE A 695 -13.86 44.19 5.95
C PHE A 695 -12.84 43.29 5.24
N HIS A 696 -13.04 41.98 5.30
CA HIS A 696 -12.13 40.96 4.75
C HIS A 696 -12.88 40.00 3.80
N PRO A 697 -13.31 40.46 2.61
CA PRO A 697 -14.23 39.70 1.73
C PRO A 697 -13.61 38.47 1.06
N GLN A 698 -12.30 38.30 1.12
CA GLN A 698 -11.58 37.15 0.54
C GLN A 698 -10.98 36.25 1.62
N ASP A 699 -11.44 36.38 2.86
CA ASP A 699 -10.90 35.62 3.98
C ASP A 699 -11.38 34.17 3.97
N LEU A 700 -10.47 33.27 3.58
CA LEU A 700 -10.72 31.84 3.49
C LEU A 700 -11.24 31.26 4.80
N GLN A 701 -10.67 31.64 5.95
CA GLN A 701 -11.04 31.07 7.24
C GLN A 701 -12.46 31.47 7.65
N ILE A 702 -12.85 32.72 7.37
CA ILE A 702 -14.20 33.20 7.68
C ILE A 702 -15.23 32.48 6.78
N HIS A 703 -14.98 32.37 5.47
CA HIS A 703 -15.86 31.61 4.59
C HIS A 703 -15.97 30.13 5.02
N ARG A 704 -14.84 29.47 5.34
CA ARG A 704 -14.84 28.09 5.87
C ARG A 704 -15.71 27.97 7.11
N ARG A 705 -15.56 28.89 8.08
CA ARG A 705 -16.30 28.83 9.34
C ARG A 705 -17.80 29.04 9.16
N ILE A 706 -18.19 29.98 8.31
CA ILE A 706 -19.60 30.20 7.98
C ILE A 706 -20.18 28.93 7.32
N GLY A 707 -19.47 28.36 6.35
CA GLY A 707 -19.91 27.13 5.69
C GLY A 707 -20.06 25.94 6.65
N GLU A 708 -19.16 25.80 7.63
CA GLU A 708 -19.25 24.78 8.68
C GLU A 708 -20.48 24.96 9.58
N ILE A 709 -20.78 26.19 9.99
CA ILE A 709 -21.97 26.48 10.81
C ILE A 709 -23.25 26.17 10.02
N TYR A 710 -23.33 26.56 8.75
CA TYR A 710 -24.49 26.22 7.92
C TYR A 710 -24.62 24.71 7.69
N LEU A 711 -23.50 24.00 7.55
CA LEU A 711 -23.51 22.54 7.43
C LEU A 711 -24.03 21.87 8.71
N GLN A 712 -23.69 22.39 9.90
CA GLN A 712 -24.25 21.93 11.19
C GLN A 712 -25.75 22.20 11.31
N LEU A 713 -26.21 23.36 10.80
CA LEU A 713 -27.64 23.72 10.72
C LEU A 713 -28.39 22.95 9.61
N ASN A 714 -27.68 22.11 8.85
CA ASN A 714 -28.20 21.38 7.69
C ASN A 714 -28.76 22.27 6.56
N ASP A 715 -28.31 23.53 6.50
CA ASP A 715 -28.54 24.44 5.37
C ASP A 715 -27.45 24.21 4.32
N LEU A 716 -27.71 23.25 3.44
CA LEU A 716 -26.73 22.78 2.46
C LEU A 716 -26.42 23.83 1.39
N ASP A 717 -27.36 24.73 1.07
CA ASP A 717 -27.19 25.71 0.00
C ASP A 717 -26.23 26.84 0.42
N GLN A 718 -26.43 27.38 1.63
CA GLN A 718 -25.52 28.38 2.19
C GLN A 718 -24.13 27.79 2.49
N ALA A 719 -24.08 26.55 3.00
CA ALA A 719 -22.80 25.87 3.22
C ALA A 719 -21.99 25.73 1.91
N MET A 720 -22.67 25.32 0.82
CA MET A 720 -22.07 25.14 -0.49
C MET A 720 -21.55 26.46 -1.06
N GLU A 721 -22.33 27.55 -1.01
CA GLU A 721 -21.93 28.88 -1.51
C GLU A 721 -20.61 29.35 -0.85
N HIS A 722 -20.51 29.21 0.47
CA HIS A 722 -19.32 29.59 1.20
C HIS A 722 -18.12 28.68 0.92
N PHE A 723 -18.30 27.36 0.77
CA PHE A 723 -17.22 26.45 0.40
C PHE A 723 -16.75 26.62 -1.05
N GLU A 724 -17.66 26.89 -2.00
CA GLU A 724 -17.32 27.23 -3.38
C GLU A 724 -16.46 28.49 -3.45
N GLN A 725 -16.76 29.50 -2.62
CA GLN A 725 -15.95 30.70 -2.54
C GLN A 725 -14.54 30.41 -2.01
N VAL A 726 -14.39 29.48 -1.06
CA VAL A 726 -13.07 29.03 -0.58
C VAL A 726 -12.31 28.32 -1.69
N VAL A 727 -12.94 27.39 -2.41
CA VAL A 727 -12.32 26.68 -3.55
C VAL A 727 -11.95 27.62 -4.69
N LYS A 728 -12.75 28.66 -4.92
CA LYS A 728 -12.46 29.69 -5.95
C LYS A 728 -11.21 30.50 -5.61
N LEU A 729 -11.01 30.81 -4.34
CA LEU A 729 -9.87 31.58 -3.86
C LEU A 729 -8.62 30.70 -3.62
N ASP A 730 -8.82 29.45 -3.21
CA ASP A 730 -7.79 28.43 -2.98
C ASP A 730 -8.20 27.08 -3.62
N PRO A 731 -7.92 26.90 -4.93
CA PRO A 731 -8.23 25.65 -5.63
C PRO A 731 -7.46 24.43 -5.12
N GLY A 732 -6.42 24.63 -4.30
CA GLY A 732 -5.62 23.54 -3.71
C GLY A 732 -6.24 22.95 -2.45
N CYS A 733 -7.38 23.48 -1.98
CA CYS A 733 -7.99 23.04 -0.73
C CYS A 733 -8.77 21.73 -0.87
N ALA A 734 -8.05 20.61 -0.75
CA ALA A 734 -8.62 19.25 -0.81
C ALA A 734 -9.79 19.05 0.16
N GLU A 735 -9.70 19.59 1.37
CA GLU A 735 -10.75 19.51 2.40
C GLU A 735 -12.09 20.08 1.92
N MET A 736 -12.07 21.24 1.23
CA MET A 736 -13.30 21.85 0.74
C MET A 736 -13.90 21.09 -0.44
N HIS A 737 -13.05 20.54 -1.32
CA HIS A 737 -13.51 19.62 -2.36
C HIS A 737 -14.21 18.39 -1.75
N ASN A 738 -13.66 17.82 -0.67
CA ASN A 738 -14.30 16.71 0.03
C ASN A 738 -15.65 17.12 0.66
N LYS A 739 -15.70 18.28 1.35
CA LYS A 739 -16.95 18.79 1.95
C LYS A 739 -18.03 19.09 0.90
N LEU A 740 -17.66 19.65 -0.25
CA LEU A 740 -18.58 19.86 -1.38
C LEU A 740 -19.08 18.52 -1.95
N GLY A 741 -18.19 17.53 -2.10
CA GLY A 741 -18.57 16.17 -2.48
C GLY A 741 -19.63 15.57 -1.56
N ARG A 742 -19.48 15.73 -0.25
CA ARG A 742 -20.45 15.26 0.76
C ARG A 742 -21.81 15.96 0.64
N ILE A 743 -21.80 17.27 0.36
CA ILE A 743 -23.02 18.03 0.12
C ILE A 743 -23.71 17.54 -1.15
N TYR A 744 -22.98 17.38 -2.25
CA TYR A 744 -23.54 16.87 -3.50
C TYR A 744 -24.11 15.46 -3.38
N LEU A 745 -23.44 14.56 -2.64
CA LEU A 745 -23.92 13.21 -2.39
C LEU A 745 -25.23 13.24 -1.58
N LYS A 746 -25.33 14.08 -0.53
CA LYS A 746 -26.59 14.29 0.23
C LYS A 746 -27.73 14.82 -0.63
N LYS A 747 -27.43 15.67 -1.62
CA LYS A 747 -28.41 16.19 -2.59
C LYS A 747 -28.70 15.21 -3.74
N GLN A 748 -28.11 14.01 -3.74
CA GLN A 748 -28.24 12.98 -4.77
C GLN A 748 -27.71 13.42 -6.15
N TYR A 749 -26.66 14.24 -6.16
CA TYR A 749 -25.95 14.67 -7.36
C TYR A 749 -24.63 13.89 -7.53
N ASP A 750 -24.74 12.58 -7.71
CA ASP A 750 -23.60 11.65 -7.70
C ASP A 750 -22.46 12.01 -8.68
N PRO A 751 -22.71 12.47 -9.93
CA PRO A 751 -21.61 12.82 -10.84
C PRO A 751 -20.77 14.00 -10.35
N LEU A 752 -21.41 15.01 -9.76
CA LEU A 752 -20.72 16.18 -9.19
C LEU A 752 -19.99 15.79 -7.91
N ALA A 753 -20.59 14.92 -7.08
CA ALA A 753 -19.94 14.40 -5.89
C ALA A 753 -18.64 13.65 -6.25
N ILE A 754 -18.70 12.73 -7.22
CA ILE A 754 -17.52 12.00 -7.70
C ILE A 754 -16.45 12.97 -8.22
N GLN A 755 -16.83 13.99 -8.99
CA GLN A 755 -15.87 14.96 -9.52
C GLN A 755 -15.15 15.72 -8.40
N GLU A 756 -15.86 16.18 -7.38
CA GLU A 756 -15.25 16.90 -6.26
C GLU A 756 -14.38 15.97 -5.40
N TYR A 757 -14.82 14.75 -5.12
CA TYR A 757 -14.00 13.76 -4.40
C TYR A 757 -12.74 13.36 -5.17
N GLN A 758 -12.81 13.21 -6.49
CA GLN A 758 -11.62 12.95 -7.32
C GLN A 758 -10.59 14.08 -7.21
N LYS A 759 -11.05 15.35 -7.16
CA LYS A 759 -10.14 16.50 -6.93
C LYS A 759 -9.52 16.42 -5.54
N ALA A 760 -10.30 16.11 -4.50
CA ALA A 760 -9.80 15.95 -3.14
C ALA A 760 -8.70 14.88 -3.04
N VAL A 761 -8.94 13.69 -3.61
CA VAL A 761 -7.96 12.58 -3.65
C VAL A 761 -6.74 12.92 -4.51
N ALA A 762 -6.91 13.66 -5.61
CA ALA A 762 -5.78 14.07 -6.46
C ALA A 762 -4.86 15.06 -5.75
N LEU A 763 -5.43 15.98 -4.96
CA LEU A 763 -4.71 16.98 -4.17
C LEU A 763 -4.06 16.38 -2.91
N HIS A 764 -4.74 15.44 -2.24
CA HIS A 764 -4.23 14.76 -1.05
C HIS A 764 -4.30 13.23 -1.19
N LYS A 765 -3.24 12.65 -1.76
CA LYS A 765 -3.21 11.23 -2.17
C LYS A 765 -3.15 10.23 -1.02
N VAL A 766 -2.69 10.69 0.14
CA VAL A 766 -2.43 9.88 1.35
C VAL A 766 -3.58 9.91 2.36
N GLU A 767 -4.67 10.62 2.08
CA GLU A 767 -5.85 10.62 2.95
C GLU A 767 -6.71 9.38 2.69
N PRO A 768 -6.86 8.45 3.66
CA PRO A 768 -7.75 7.31 3.50
C PRO A 768 -9.23 7.73 3.48
N GLU A 769 -9.62 8.74 4.28
CA GLU A 769 -11.01 9.20 4.38
C GLU A 769 -11.56 9.72 3.04
N TYR A 770 -10.75 10.46 2.26
CA TYR A 770 -11.20 10.98 0.95
C TYR A 770 -11.42 9.85 -0.06
N ARG A 771 -10.69 8.75 0.07
CA ARG A 771 -10.86 7.57 -0.78
C ARG A 771 -12.08 6.76 -0.38
N GLU A 772 -12.37 6.67 0.92
CA GLU A 772 -13.63 6.09 1.43
C GLU A 772 -14.85 6.88 0.91
N ASP A 773 -14.84 8.20 1.06
CA ASP A 773 -15.91 9.08 0.58
C ASP A 773 -16.11 8.95 -0.95
N LEU A 774 -15.02 8.84 -1.71
CA LEU A 774 -15.07 8.57 -3.15
C LEU A 774 -15.62 7.16 -3.47
N ALA A 775 -15.21 6.14 -2.71
CA ALA A 775 -15.72 4.78 -2.85
C ALA A 775 -17.24 4.73 -2.62
N MET A 776 -17.72 5.46 -1.61
CA MET A 776 -19.15 5.61 -1.33
C MET A 776 -19.88 6.28 -2.50
N ALA A 777 -19.34 7.36 -3.04
CA ALA A 777 -19.93 8.02 -4.20
C ALA A 777 -20.01 7.10 -5.43
N TYR A 778 -18.97 6.29 -5.66
CA TYR A 778 -19.01 5.27 -6.72
C TYR A 778 -20.05 4.19 -6.46
N TYR A 779 -20.19 3.73 -5.22
CA TYR A 779 -21.20 2.75 -4.83
C TYR A 779 -22.62 3.29 -5.07
N CYS A 780 -22.92 4.52 -4.62
CA CYS A 780 -24.21 5.18 -4.87
C CYS A 780 -24.51 5.32 -6.37
N ALA A 781 -23.48 5.61 -7.19
CA ALA A 781 -23.59 5.67 -8.64
C ALA A 781 -23.69 4.30 -9.34
N GLY A 782 -23.69 3.18 -8.60
CA GLY A 782 -23.74 1.81 -9.12
C GLY A 782 -22.41 1.31 -9.72
N LYS A 783 -21.31 2.03 -9.51
CA LYS A 783 -19.96 1.70 -10.02
C LYS A 783 -19.18 0.87 -9.01
N VAL A 784 -19.66 -0.35 -8.74
CA VAL A 784 -19.13 -1.22 -7.68
C VAL A 784 -17.63 -1.54 -7.83
N SER A 785 -17.14 -1.75 -9.06
CA SER A 785 -15.71 -2.04 -9.29
C SER A 785 -14.79 -0.86 -8.95
N ASP A 786 -15.22 0.37 -9.24
CA ASP A 786 -14.47 1.57 -8.87
C ASP A 786 -14.52 1.78 -7.34
N ALA A 787 -15.67 1.52 -6.71
CA ALA A 787 -15.81 1.57 -5.25
C ALA A 787 -14.85 0.60 -4.55
N ILE A 788 -14.75 -0.65 -5.04
CA ILE A 788 -13.81 -1.65 -4.52
C ILE A 788 -12.36 -1.16 -4.66
N ARG A 789 -11.98 -0.55 -5.81
CA ARG A 789 -10.62 -0.04 -6.03
C ARG A 789 -10.26 1.06 -5.03
N GLU A 790 -11.14 2.04 -4.85
CA GLU A 790 -10.85 3.16 -3.96
C GLU A 790 -10.85 2.75 -2.48
N LEU A 791 -11.75 1.83 -2.07
CA LEU A 791 -11.78 1.32 -0.71
C LEU A 791 -10.57 0.42 -0.39
N HIS A 792 -10.06 -0.34 -1.37
CA HIS A 792 -8.76 -1.00 -1.24
C HIS A 792 -7.64 0.00 -1.04
N ALA A 793 -7.61 1.07 -1.85
CA ALA A 793 -6.60 2.11 -1.68
C ALA A 793 -6.69 2.80 -0.30
N ALA A 794 -7.89 3.01 0.24
CA ALA A 794 -8.07 3.46 1.63
C ALA A 794 -7.49 2.46 2.64
N ALA A 795 -7.81 1.16 2.49
CA ALA A 795 -7.29 0.09 3.34
C ALA A 795 -5.77 -0.08 3.26
N THR A 796 -5.13 0.27 2.14
CA THR A 796 -3.66 0.26 2.05
C THR A 796 -2.99 1.42 2.77
N LEU A 797 -3.69 2.56 2.92
CA LEU A 797 -3.20 3.74 3.62
C LEU A 797 -3.38 3.59 5.13
N ASP A 798 -4.53 3.05 5.55
CA ASP A 798 -4.80 2.72 6.94
C ASP A 798 -5.34 1.27 7.07
N ALA A 799 -4.39 0.36 7.26
CA ALA A 799 -4.66 -1.07 7.40
C ALA A 799 -5.21 -1.48 8.77
N GLN A 800 -5.29 -0.55 9.75
CA GLN A 800 -5.82 -0.84 11.08
C GLN A 800 -7.31 -0.53 11.20
N ASN A 801 -7.90 0.20 10.25
CA ASN A 801 -9.32 0.49 10.27
C ASN A 801 -10.17 -0.72 9.83
N PRO A 802 -10.96 -1.33 10.73
CA PRO A 802 -11.78 -2.51 10.41
C PRO A 802 -12.92 -2.20 9.42
N ASP A 803 -13.36 -0.96 9.32
CA ASP A 803 -14.53 -0.57 8.52
C ASP A 803 -14.24 -0.67 7.01
N TYR A 804 -13.00 -0.40 6.57
CA TYR A 804 -12.62 -0.56 5.17
C TYR A 804 -12.72 -2.02 4.70
N PHE A 805 -12.25 -2.95 5.52
CA PHE A 805 -12.33 -4.37 5.22
C PHE A 805 -13.76 -4.90 5.34
N LYS A 806 -14.56 -4.36 6.27
CA LYS A 806 -16.00 -4.66 6.35
C LYS A 806 -16.73 -4.21 5.08
N GLY A 807 -16.46 -2.98 4.63
CA GLY A 807 -17.02 -2.42 3.40
C GLY A 807 -16.59 -3.20 2.15
N LEU A 808 -15.31 -3.58 2.03
CA LEU A 808 -14.82 -4.46 0.97
C LEU A 808 -15.54 -5.82 1.00
N GLY A 809 -15.70 -6.38 2.20
CA GLY A 809 -16.44 -7.61 2.44
C GLY A 809 -17.87 -7.55 1.89
N MET A 810 -18.57 -6.45 2.17
CA MET A 810 -19.92 -6.18 1.65
C MET A 810 -19.92 -6.06 0.12
N LEU A 811 -19.05 -5.23 -0.45
CA LEU A 811 -19.00 -4.98 -1.90
C LEU A 811 -18.66 -6.26 -2.70
N TYR A 812 -17.75 -7.09 -2.19
CA TYR A 812 -17.44 -8.38 -2.80
C TYR A 812 -18.59 -9.38 -2.68
N PHE A 813 -19.30 -9.39 -1.54
CA PHE A 813 -20.48 -10.24 -1.35
C PHE A 813 -21.59 -9.90 -2.36
N GLU A 814 -21.88 -8.62 -2.54
CA GLU A 814 -22.86 -8.13 -3.53
C GLU A 814 -22.44 -8.44 -4.97
N SER A 815 -21.15 -8.35 -5.25
CA SER A 815 -20.57 -8.69 -6.55
C SER A 815 -20.48 -10.21 -6.81
N GLY A 816 -20.92 -11.06 -5.88
CA GLY A 816 -20.88 -12.52 -6.00
C GLY A 816 -19.51 -13.17 -5.76
N HIS A 817 -18.51 -12.39 -5.36
CA HIS A 817 -17.13 -12.80 -5.08
C HIS A 817 -17.01 -13.24 -3.61
N TYR A 818 -17.61 -14.39 -3.30
CA TYR A 818 -17.81 -14.80 -1.90
C TYR A 818 -16.51 -15.15 -1.16
N ASP A 819 -15.47 -15.59 -1.85
CA ASP A 819 -14.18 -15.94 -1.22
C ASP A 819 -13.44 -14.67 -0.77
N GLU A 820 -13.42 -13.64 -1.62
CA GLU A 820 -12.92 -12.31 -1.29
C GLU A 820 -13.71 -11.69 -0.14
N ALA A 821 -15.04 -11.84 -0.15
CA ALA A 821 -15.91 -11.35 0.92
C ALA A 821 -15.55 -11.99 2.27
N VAL A 822 -15.40 -13.33 2.31
CA VAL A 822 -14.98 -14.06 3.52
C VAL A 822 -13.64 -13.56 4.03
N ARG A 823 -12.63 -13.43 3.15
CA ARG A 823 -11.28 -12.97 3.54
C ARG A 823 -11.31 -11.58 4.19
N ASN A 824 -11.99 -10.62 3.56
CA ASN A 824 -12.06 -9.25 4.06
C ASN A 824 -12.88 -9.15 5.36
N LEU A 825 -14.00 -9.87 5.47
CA LEU A 825 -14.81 -9.89 6.70
C LEU A 825 -14.07 -10.57 7.86
N GLN A 826 -13.31 -11.65 7.60
CA GLN A 826 -12.46 -12.27 8.61
C GLN A 826 -11.37 -11.31 9.10
N TRP A 827 -10.76 -10.54 8.19
CA TRP A 827 -9.76 -9.54 8.54
C TRP A 827 -10.35 -8.42 9.40
N SER A 828 -11.50 -7.87 8.99
CA SER A 828 -12.24 -6.88 9.78
C SER A 828 -12.53 -7.38 11.20
N LEU A 829 -12.95 -8.64 11.34
CA LEU A 829 -13.23 -9.27 12.65
C LEU A 829 -11.98 -9.63 13.46
N GLN A 830 -10.81 -9.76 12.84
CA GLN A 830 -9.55 -9.88 13.58
C GLN A 830 -9.18 -8.54 14.24
N LEU A 831 -9.42 -7.43 13.53
CA LEU A 831 -9.20 -6.07 14.04
C LEU A 831 -10.26 -5.69 15.09
N GLN A 832 -11.53 -6.03 14.83
CA GLN A 832 -12.66 -5.77 15.73
C GLN A 832 -13.49 -7.03 16.00
N PRO A 833 -13.08 -7.88 16.97
CA PRO A 833 -13.76 -9.15 17.25
C PRO A 833 -15.20 -9.03 17.76
N ALA A 834 -15.56 -7.86 18.30
CA ALA A 834 -16.87 -7.56 18.89
C ALA A 834 -17.87 -6.93 17.89
N ASP A 835 -17.59 -6.97 16.58
CA ASP A 835 -18.56 -6.53 15.56
C ASP A 835 -19.58 -7.63 15.24
N ALA A 836 -20.76 -7.54 15.86
CA ALA A 836 -21.87 -8.47 15.63
C ALA A 836 -22.34 -8.46 14.16
N GLN A 837 -22.35 -7.29 13.51
CA GLN A 837 -22.82 -7.18 12.13
C GLN A 837 -21.83 -7.78 11.14
N GLY A 838 -20.53 -7.52 11.32
CA GLY A 838 -19.46 -8.15 10.54
C GLY A 838 -19.51 -9.67 10.61
N ARG A 839 -19.73 -10.24 11.81
CA ARG A 839 -19.97 -11.69 11.99
C ARG A 839 -21.21 -12.17 11.27
N GLY A 840 -22.31 -11.43 11.35
CA GLY A 840 -23.53 -11.71 10.61
C GLY A 840 -23.30 -11.77 9.10
N MET A 841 -22.56 -10.81 8.53
CA MET A 841 -22.20 -10.78 7.11
C MET A 841 -21.29 -11.96 6.72
N LEU A 842 -20.33 -12.32 7.57
CA LEU A 842 -19.45 -13.48 7.35
C LEU A 842 -20.26 -14.79 7.31
N GLY A 843 -21.23 -14.93 8.21
CA GLY A 843 -22.18 -16.05 8.19
C GLY A 843 -22.97 -16.12 6.88
N GLN A 844 -23.40 -14.98 6.34
CA GLN A 844 -24.07 -14.91 5.03
C GLN A 844 -23.16 -15.36 3.90
N ALA A 845 -21.91 -14.91 3.88
CA ALA A 845 -20.92 -15.32 2.90
C ALA A 845 -20.70 -16.85 2.93
N PHE A 846 -20.50 -17.45 4.11
CA PHE A 846 -20.41 -18.90 4.25
C PHE A 846 -21.67 -19.64 3.82
N SER A 847 -22.85 -19.09 4.12
CA SER A 847 -24.12 -19.69 3.73
C SER A 847 -24.25 -19.73 2.19
N ARG A 848 -23.82 -18.68 1.48
CA ARG A 848 -23.80 -18.66 0.00
C ARG A 848 -22.87 -19.72 -0.59
N GLN A 849 -21.75 -20.01 0.08
CA GLN A 849 -20.82 -21.09 -0.29
C GLN A 849 -21.32 -22.50 0.11
N ARG A 850 -22.53 -22.62 0.70
CA ARG A 850 -23.08 -23.87 1.26
C ARG A 850 -22.25 -24.46 2.41
N LEU A 851 -21.43 -23.64 3.07
CA LEU A 851 -20.67 -24.02 4.26
C LEU A 851 -21.50 -23.83 5.53
N THR A 852 -22.59 -24.60 5.62
CA THR A 852 -23.67 -24.37 6.59
C THR A 852 -23.20 -24.37 8.04
N ASN A 853 -22.29 -25.26 8.42
CA ASN A 853 -21.82 -25.33 9.81
C ASN A 853 -21.06 -24.05 10.22
N LEU A 854 -20.20 -23.53 9.34
CA LEU A 854 -19.47 -22.28 9.59
C LEU A 854 -20.44 -21.10 9.65
N ALA A 855 -21.39 -21.04 8.72
CA ALA A 855 -22.42 -20.01 8.72
C ALA A 855 -23.20 -19.97 10.05
N LEU A 856 -23.62 -21.14 10.55
CA LEU A 856 -24.32 -21.25 11.84
C LEU A 856 -23.45 -20.81 13.01
N THR A 857 -22.16 -21.15 13.02
CA THR A 857 -21.23 -20.68 14.06
C THR A 857 -21.17 -19.16 14.09
N GLU A 858 -20.98 -18.51 12.93
CA GLU A 858 -20.88 -17.06 12.85
C GLU A 858 -22.19 -16.35 13.21
N TYR A 859 -23.34 -16.87 12.74
CA TYR A 859 -24.64 -16.30 13.09
C TYR A 859 -24.94 -16.38 14.60
N ASN A 860 -24.64 -17.51 15.24
CA ASN A 860 -24.86 -17.64 16.68
C ASN A 860 -23.89 -16.75 17.45
N GLY A 861 -22.62 -16.66 17.04
CA GLY A 861 -21.66 -15.74 17.64
C GLY A 861 -22.07 -14.26 17.47
N ALA A 862 -22.67 -13.89 16.35
CA ALA A 862 -23.24 -12.56 16.16
C ALA A 862 -24.41 -12.28 17.12
N LEU A 863 -25.32 -13.24 17.33
CA LEU A 863 -26.43 -13.12 18.28
C LEU A 863 -26.00 -13.13 19.75
N GLU A 864 -24.88 -13.78 20.07
CA GLU A 864 -24.27 -13.72 21.41
C GLU A 864 -23.75 -12.31 21.73
N LEU A 865 -23.22 -11.61 20.72
CA LEU A 865 -22.77 -10.22 20.85
C LEU A 865 -23.93 -9.23 20.86
N ASP A 866 -24.87 -9.39 19.93
CA ASP A 866 -26.04 -8.53 19.81
C ASP A 866 -27.33 -9.36 19.61
N PRO A 867 -28.07 -9.62 20.69
CA PRO A 867 -29.35 -10.33 20.63
C PRO A 867 -30.47 -9.59 19.88
N SER A 868 -30.30 -8.30 19.56
CA SER A 868 -31.31 -7.49 18.85
C SER A 868 -31.33 -7.76 17.34
N LEU A 869 -30.31 -8.46 16.80
CA LEU A 869 -30.21 -8.84 15.39
C LEU A 869 -31.17 -10.00 15.02
N HIS A 870 -32.46 -9.82 15.25
CA HIS A 870 -33.50 -10.85 15.06
C HIS A 870 -33.55 -11.42 13.63
N ILE A 871 -33.14 -10.63 12.62
CA ILE A 871 -33.04 -11.07 11.23
C ILE A 871 -32.10 -12.28 11.06
N LEU A 872 -31.10 -12.45 11.92
CA LEU A 872 -30.18 -13.59 11.87
C LEU A 872 -30.91 -14.92 12.12
N HIS A 873 -32.02 -14.95 12.87
CA HIS A 873 -32.81 -16.16 13.03
C HIS A 873 -33.41 -16.65 11.71
N LEU A 874 -33.73 -15.76 10.77
CA LEU A 874 -34.17 -16.13 9.43
C LEU A 874 -33.03 -16.81 8.66
N PHE A 875 -31.82 -16.26 8.72
CA PHE A 875 -30.65 -16.84 8.04
C PHE A 875 -30.20 -18.16 8.66
N ILE A 876 -30.24 -18.28 9.99
CA ILE A 876 -30.03 -19.54 10.71
C ILE A 876 -31.05 -20.60 10.27
N ALA A 877 -32.33 -20.22 10.16
CA ALA A 877 -33.39 -21.13 9.73
C ALA A 877 -33.13 -21.65 8.30
N ARG A 878 -32.76 -20.76 7.37
CA ARG A 878 -32.38 -21.12 6.00
C ARG A 878 -31.17 -22.03 5.96
N ALA A 879 -30.15 -21.75 6.76
CA ALA A 879 -28.96 -22.59 6.89
C ALA A 879 -29.34 -24.00 7.37
N TYR A 880 -30.15 -24.13 8.43
CA TYR A 880 -30.64 -25.44 8.89
C TYR A 880 -31.46 -26.17 7.82
N ALA A 881 -32.36 -25.48 7.12
CA ALA A 881 -33.16 -26.06 6.05
C ALA A 881 -32.27 -26.60 4.91
N GLN A 882 -31.23 -25.86 4.54
CA GLN A 882 -30.24 -26.27 3.53
C GLN A 882 -29.45 -27.52 3.95
N ALA A 883 -29.17 -27.69 5.25
CA ALA A 883 -28.56 -28.89 5.80
C ALA A 883 -29.52 -30.08 5.98
N GLY A 884 -30.81 -29.94 5.63
CA GLY A 884 -31.84 -30.96 5.86
C GLY A 884 -32.27 -31.09 7.32
N ARG A 885 -31.83 -30.16 8.19
CA ARG A 885 -32.14 -30.08 9.62
C ARG A 885 -33.45 -29.31 9.83
N HIS A 886 -34.55 -29.88 9.32
CA HIS A 886 -35.83 -29.17 9.22
C HIS A 886 -36.44 -28.79 10.58
N SER A 887 -36.21 -29.57 11.64
CA SER A 887 -36.77 -29.30 12.98
C SER A 887 -36.16 -28.05 13.60
N GLU A 888 -34.83 -27.92 13.46
CA GLU A 888 -34.07 -26.77 13.93
C GLU A 888 -34.35 -25.53 13.07
N ALA A 889 -34.58 -25.73 11.76
CA ALA A 889 -35.03 -24.66 10.87
C ALA A 889 -36.38 -24.10 11.33
N VAL A 890 -37.38 -24.95 11.58
CA VAL A 890 -38.71 -24.56 12.07
C VAL A 890 -38.64 -23.85 13.42
N SER A 891 -37.79 -24.32 14.33
CA SER A 891 -37.54 -23.64 15.62
C SER A 891 -36.98 -22.23 15.42
N SER A 892 -36.03 -22.07 14.49
CA SER A 892 -35.39 -20.79 14.19
C SER A 892 -36.34 -19.82 13.47
N PHE A 893 -37.16 -20.30 12.52
CA PHE A 893 -38.23 -19.49 11.92
C PHE A 893 -39.20 -18.97 12.96
N ARG A 894 -39.58 -19.79 13.95
CA ARG A 894 -40.45 -19.35 15.06
C ARG A 894 -39.83 -18.22 15.86
N LYS A 895 -38.53 -18.31 16.17
CA LYS A 895 -37.79 -17.24 16.87
C LYS A 895 -37.80 -15.94 16.08
N PHE A 896 -37.61 -16.00 14.76
CA PHE A 896 -37.74 -14.85 13.86
C PHE A 896 -39.16 -14.25 13.91
N THR A 897 -40.20 -15.09 13.77
CA THR A 897 -41.59 -14.62 13.76
C THR A 897 -42.12 -14.14 15.12
N ALA A 898 -41.41 -14.40 16.22
CA ALA A 898 -41.84 -14.00 17.56
C ALA A 898 -41.49 -12.54 17.92
N HIS A 899 -40.59 -11.90 17.17
CA HIS A 899 -40.02 -10.57 17.49
C HIS A 899 -40.45 -9.49 16.48
N LEU A 900 -41.71 -9.51 16.03
CA LEU A 900 -42.22 -8.75 14.88
C LEU A 900 -42.92 -7.42 15.25
N ASP A 901 -42.23 -6.50 15.90
CA ASP A 901 -42.73 -5.13 16.12
C ASP A 901 -42.07 -4.08 15.18
N THR A 902 -41.20 -4.50 14.24
CA THR A 902 -40.45 -3.59 13.35
C THR A 902 -40.89 -3.65 11.88
N SER A 903 -40.86 -2.51 11.18
CA SER A 903 -41.32 -2.38 9.78
C SER A 903 -40.52 -3.23 8.79
N GLU A 904 -39.20 -3.37 8.96
CA GLU A 904 -38.30 -4.17 8.10
C GLU A 904 -38.63 -5.66 8.09
N ALA A 905 -39.02 -6.24 9.24
CA ALA A 905 -39.32 -7.67 9.33
C ALA A 905 -40.58 -8.05 8.53
N THR A 906 -41.48 -7.10 8.29
CA THR A 906 -42.73 -7.29 7.53
C THR A 906 -42.47 -7.73 6.08
N GLN A 907 -41.39 -7.23 5.46
CA GLN A 907 -41.06 -7.55 4.07
C GLN A 907 -40.71 -9.04 3.87
N PHE A 908 -39.96 -9.63 4.81
CA PHE A 908 -39.50 -11.02 4.70
C PHE A 908 -40.48 -12.02 5.32
N LEU A 909 -41.50 -11.54 6.03
CA LEU A 909 -42.38 -12.38 6.82
C LEU A 909 -43.18 -13.39 6.00
N GLY A 910 -43.77 -12.96 4.88
CA GLY A 910 -44.53 -13.84 3.99
C GLY A 910 -43.68 -15.02 3.48
N GLN A 911 -42.49 -14.70 2.97
CA GLN A 911 -41.54 -15.70 2.48
C GLN A 911 -41.02 -16.62 3.60
N ALA A 912 -40.77 -16.08 4.80
CA ALA A 912 -40.36 -16.88 5.95
C ALA A 912 -41.42 -17.92 6.35
N TYR A 913 -42.72 -17.59 6.30
CA TYR A 913 -43.79 -18.56 6.52
C TYR A 913 -43.80 -19.64 5.43
N VAL A 914 -43.61 -19.28 4.17
CA VAL A 914 -43.52 -20.26 3.07
C VAL A 914 -42.35 -21.23 3.29
N GLU A 915 -41.15 -20.73 3.58
CA GLU A 915 -39.95 -21.54 3.82
C GLU A 915 -40.10 -22.44 5.08
N MET A 916 -40.73 -21.92 6.13
CA MET A 916 -41.08 -22.68 7.32
C MET A 916 -42.07 -23.81 6.99
N GLY A 917 -43.08 -23.53 6.18
CA GLY A 917 -44.07 -24.51 5.72
C GLY A 917 -43.44 -25.62 4.88
N GLN A 918 -42.50 -25.27 4.01
CA GLN A 918 -41.73 -26.24 3.21
C GLN A 918 -40.86 -27.15 4.10
N SER A 919 -40.27 -26.60 5.16
CA SER A 919 -39.51 -27.40 6.13
C SER A 919 -40.42 -28.38 6.89
N LEU A 920 -41.58 -27.93 7.38
CA LEU A 920 -42.58 -28.78 8.03
C LEU A 920 -43.12 -29.89 7.10
N LEU A 921 -43.34 -29.56 5.83
CA LEU A 921 -43.76 -30.53 4.83
C LEU A 921 -42.69 -31.61 4.61
N SER A 922 -41.42 -31.24 4.65
CA SER A 922 -40.29 -32.17 4.52
C SER A 922 -40.12 -33.07 5.75
N GLU A 923 -40.54 -32.61 6.94
CA GLU A 923 -40.63 -33.44 8.16
C GLU A 923 -41.84 -34.39 8.15
N GLY A 924 -42.82 -34.15 7.27
CA GLY A 924 -44.09 -34.88 7.25
C GLY A 924 -45.13 -34.37 8.24
N ASP A 925 -44.93 -33.21 8.89
CA ASP A 925 -45.93 -32.55 9.74
C ASP A 925 -46.93 -31.76 8.89
N PHE A 926 -47.79 -32.49 8.19
CA PHE A 926 -48.77 -31.92 7.26
C PHE A 926 -49.81 -31.03 7.93
N SER A 927 -50.06 -31.20 9.23
CA SER A 927 -51.03 -30.39 9.97
C SER A 927 -50.48 -28.99 10.19
N ARG A 928 -49.28 -28.89 10.78
CA ARG A 928 -48.65 -27.59 11.00
C ARG A 928 -48.21 -26.94 9.69
N ALA A 929 -47.75 -27.71 8.69
CA ALA A 929 -47.44 -27.16 7.37
C ALA A 929 -48.67 -26.43 6.77
N SER A 930 -49.86 -27.03 6.87
CA SER A 930 -51.10 -26.42 6.38
C SER A 930 -51.44 -25.10 7.08
N GLU A 931 -51.26 -25.04 8.40
CA GLU A 931 -51.51 -23.83 9.19
C GLU A 931 -50.57 -22.69 8.80
N VAL A 932 -49.27 -23.02 8.64
CA VAL A 932 -48.23 -22.05 8.29
C VAL A 932 -48.43 -21.53 6.86
N PHE A 933 -48.73 -22.39 5.88
CA PHE A 933 -49.03 -21.91 4.52
C PHE A 933 -50.32 -21.09 4.47
N GLN A 934 -51.35 -21.45 5.27
CA GLN A 934 -52.56 -20.64 5.38
C GLN A 934 -52.26 -19.26 5.98
N ALA A 935 -51.36 -19.18 6.96
CA ALA A 935 -50.90 -17.92 7.52
C ALA A 935 -50.10 -17.06 6.52
N ALA A 936 -49.37 -17.68 5.58
CA ALA A 936 -48.74 -16.99 4.45
C ALA A 936 -49.80 -16.43 3.48
N LEU A 937 -50.79 -17.25 3.10
CA LEU A 937 -51.88 -16.86 2.19
C LEU A 937 -52.81 -15.78 2.76
N GLN A 938 -53.00 -15.73 4.08
CA GLN A 938 -53.73 -14.63 4.72
C GLN A 938 -53.05 -13.27 4.54
N ARG A 939 -51.72 -13.26 4.40
CA ARG A 939 -50.92 -12.04 4.18
C ARG A 939 -50.82 -11.70 2.71
N ASN A 940 -50.57 -12.70 1.88
CA ASN A 940 -50.56 -12.58 0.43
C ASN A 940 -51.41 -13.70 -0.19
N PRO A 941 -52.69 -13.43 -0.51
CA PRO A 941 -53.57 -14.43 -1.12
C PRO A 941 -53.09 -14.91 -2.50
N GLN A 942 -52.25 -14.13 -3.18
CA GLN A 942 -51.70 -14.45 -4.51
C GLN A 942 -50.28 -15.03 -4.43
N ASP A 943 -49.87 -15.59 -3.29
CA ASP A 943 -48.58 -16.28 -3.17
C ASP A 943 -48.65 -17.68 -3.81
N SER A 944 -48.19 -17.78 -5.06
CA SER A 944 -48.09 -19.03 -5.83
C SER A 944 -47.33 -20.13 -5.08
N THR A 945 -46.26 -19.78 -4.35
CA THR A 945 -45.43 -20.76 -3.64
C THR A 945 -46.14 -21.30 -2.40
N ALA A 946 -46.91 -20.46 -1.70
CA ALA A 946 -47.75 -20.89 -0.59
C ALA A 946 -48.92 -21.79 -1.06
N LEU A 947 -49.57 -21.44 -2.19
CA LEU A 947 -50.59 -22.29 -2.83
C LEU A 947 -50.02 -23.65 -3.24
N HIS A 948 -48.82 -23.66 -3.83
CA HIS A 948 -48.09 -24.88 -4.16
C HIS A 948 -47.82 -25.76 -2.94
N GLY A 949 -47.35 -25.14 -1.85
CA GLY A 949 -47.15 -25.81 -0.56
C GLY A 949 -48.44 -26.46 -0.05
N MET A 950 -49.56 -25.74 -0.08
CA MET A 950 -50.88 -26.26 0.29
C MET A 950 -51.35 -27.41 -0.61
N ALA A 951 -51.10 -27.32 -1.92
CA ALA A 951 -51.40 -28.40 -2.85
C ALA A 951 -50.58 -29.66 -2.53
N ARG A 952 -49.28 -29.51 -2.26
CA ARG A 952 -48.42 -30.64 -1.84
C ARG A 952 -48.88 -31.27 -0.52
N VAL A 953 -49.34 -30.46 0.45
CA VAL A 953 -49.98 -30.97 1.68
C VAL A 953 -51.26 -31.77 1.35
N ALA A 954 -52.10 -31.27 0.45
CA ALA A 954 -53.32 -31.96 0.03
C ALA A 954 -53.02 -33.29 -0.70
N LEU A 955 -52.04 -33.29 -1.60
CA LEU A 955 -51.56 -34.48 -2.30
C LEU A 955 -50.99 -35.53 -1.33
N ALA A 956 -50.14 -35.14 -0.38
CA ALA A 956 -49.61 -36.04 0.65
C ALA A 956 -50.71 -36.68 1.51
N ARG A 957 -51.84 -35.96 1.70
CA ARG A 957 -53.05 -36.45 2.39
C ARG A 957 -54.03 -37.19 1.45
N LYS A 958 -53.64 -37.48 0.21
CA LYS A 958 -54.44 -38.14 -0.83
C LYS A 958 -55.74 -37.41 -1.19
N LYS A 959 -55.77 -36.08 -1.07
CA LYS A 959 -56.91 -35.23 -1.44
C LYS A 959 -56.67 -34.62 -2.84
N CYS A 960 -56.70 -35.45 -3.88
CA CYS A 960 -56.31 -35.06 -5.24
C CYS A 960 -57.15 -33.90 -5.82
N ASN A 961 -58.48 -33.89 -5.63
CA ASN A 961 -59.33 -32.80 -6.11
C ASN A 961 -58.92 -31.44 -5.51
N LYS A 962 -58.78 -31.38 -4.18
CA LYS A 962 -58.32 -30.16 -3.50
C LYS A 962 -56.92 -29.73 -3.95
N SER A 963 -56.03 -30.69 -4.22
CA SER A 963 -54.70 -30.38 -4.76
C SER A 963 -54.77 -29.79 -6.16
N LYS A 964 -55.66 -30.29 -7.04
CA LYS A 964 -55.87 -29.74 -8.39
C LYS A 964 -56.44 -28.34 -8.35
N ASP A 965 -57.43 -28.08 -7.49
CA ASP A 965 -58.04 -26.74 -7.36
C ASP A 965 -56.96 -25.70 -6.95
N LEU A 966 -56.14 -26.04 -5.95
CA LEU A 966 -55.05 -25.16 -5.48
C LEU A 966 -53.93 -24.98 -6.54
N LEU A 967 -53.61 -26.03 -7.30
CA LEU A 967 -52.64 -25.92 -8.39
C LEU A 967 -53.18 -25.12 -9.57
N ALA A 968 -54.48 -25.20 -9.86
CA ALA A 968 -55.12 -24.39 -10.89
C ALA A 968 -55.02 -22.90 -10.54
N GLU A 969 -55.33 -22.54 -9.28
CA GLU A 969 -55.15 -21.17 -8.78
C GLU A 969 -53.69 -20.70 -8.87
N ALA A 970 -52.73 -21.54 -8.47
CA ALA A 970 -51.30 -21.20 -8.59
C ALA A 970 -50.84 -21.07 -10.06
N LEU A 971 -51.35 -21.92 -10.96
CA LEU A 971 -51.04 -21.87 -12.39
C LEU A 971 -51.73 -20.71 -13.12
N GLU A 972 -52.82 -20.14 -12.60
CA GLU A 972 -53.36 -18.89 -13.12
C GLU A 972 -52.39 -17.72 -12.88
N LEU A 973 -51.68 -17.73 -11.75
CA LEU A 973 -50.66 -16.74 -11.41
C LEU A 973 -49.35 -16.99 -12.17
N GLU A 974 -48.90 -18.25 -12.25
CA GLU A 974 -47.65 -18.63 -12.91
C GLU A 974 -47.85 -19.81 -13.88
N PRO A 975 -48.41 -19.58 -15.08
CA PRO A 975 -48.83 -20.65 -16.01
C PRO A 975 -47.70 -21.57 -16.48
N ARG A 976 -46.47 -21.07 -16.45
CA ARG A 976 -45.28 -21.76 -16.96
C ARG A 976 -44.37 -22.26 -15.84
N ASN A 977 -44.78 -22.24 -14.57
CA ASN A 977 -43.89 -22.67 -13.49
C ASN A 977 -43.66 -24.20 -13.54
N PRO A 978 -42.40 -24.67 -13.71
CA PRO A 978 -42.11 -26.09 -13.88
C PRO A 978 -42.43 -26.93 -12.63
N GLU A 979 -42.28 -26.37 -11.43
CA GLU A 979 -42.56 -27.07 -10.16
C GLU A 979 -44.06 -27.33 -9.96
N LEU A 980 -44.90 -26.37 -10.34
CA LEU A 980 -46.36 -26.52 -10.33
C LEU A 980 -46.81 -27.61 -11.30
N LEU A 981 -46.30 -27.59 -12.54
CA LEU A 981 -46.63 -28.57 -13.56
C LEU A 981 -46.14 -29.98 -13.21
N MET A 982 -44.96 -30.11 -12.59
CA MET A 982 -44.48 -31.39 -12.06
C MET A 982 -45.39 -31.93 -10.97
N THR A 983 -45.83 -31.07 -10.05
CA THR A 983 -46.73 -31.47 -8.97
C THR A 983 -48.11 -31.83 -9.51
N LEU A 984 -48.62 -31.11 -10.51
CA LEU A 984 -49.87 -31.45 -11.19
C LEU A 984 -49.79 -32.83 -11.88
N ALA A 985 -48.67 -33.11 -12.55
CA ALA A 985 -48.43 -34.43 -13.15
C ALA A 985 -48.30 -35.54 -12.09
N GLU A 986 -47.79 -35.24 -10.89
CA GLU A 986 -47.83 -36.17 -9.76
C GLU A 986 -49.26 -36.45 -9.30
N VAL A 987 -50.12 -35.42 -9.23
CA VAL A 987 -51.54 -35.61 -8.87
C VAL A 987 -52.25 -36.52 -9.88
N TYR A 988 -52.07 -36.28 -11.18
CA TYR A 988 -52.61 -37.17 -12.22
C TYR A 988 -52.06 -38.61 -12.11
N GLY A 989 -50.78 -38.75 -11.79
CA GLY A 989 -50.16 -40.05 -11.55
C GLY A 989 -50.76 -40.81 -10.36
N GLU A 990 -51.06 -40.12 -9.25
CA GLU A 990 -51.75 -40.72 -8.09
C GLU A 990 -53.20 -41.12 -8.40
N GLU A 991 -53.87 -40.40 -9.32
CA GLU A 991 -55.19 -40.78 -9.84
C GLU A 991 -55.12 -41.91 -10.89
N GLY A 992 -53.92 -42.28 -11.34
CA GLY A 992 -53.67 -43.30 -12.36
C GLY A 992 -53.80 -42.81 -13.80
N ASP A 993 -54.01 -41.51 -14.02
CA ASP A 993 -54.08 -40.89 -15.34
C ASP A 993 -52.67 -40.53 -15.86
N TRP A 994 -51.94 -41.57 -16.24
CA TRP A 994 -50.55 -41.43 -16.67
C TRP A 994 -50.39 -40.72 -18.02
N ASP A 995 -51.44 -40.69 -18.84
CA ASP A 995 -51.42 -40.01 -20.14
C ASP A 995 -51.54 -38.50 -19.98
N GLN A 996 -52.46 -38.01 -19.15
CA GLN A 996 -52.53 -36.59 -18.80
C GLN A 996 -51.27 -36.11 -18.06
N ALA A 997 -50.71 -36.95 -17.16
CA ALA A 997 -49.45 -36.65 -16.51
C ALA A 997 -48.28 -36.50 -17.52
N ALA A 998 -48.24 -37.35 -18.54
CA ALA A 998 -47.23 -37.28 -19.60
C ALA A 998 -47.40 -36.04 -20.48
N GLU A 999 -48.62 -35.73 -20.94
CA GLU A 999 -48.91 -34.52 -21.74
C GLU A 999 -48.53 -33.24 -20.99
N THR A 1000 -48.87 -33.15 -19.71
CA THR A 1000 -48.52 -32.00 -18.85
C THR A 1000 -47.01 -31.80 -18.78
N LEU A 1001 -46.25 -32.87 -18.56
CA LEU A 1001 -44.78 -32.80 -18.49
C LEU A 1001 -44.13 -32.58 -19.87
N GLN A 1002 -44.70 -33.09 -20.96
CA GLN A 1002 -44.21 -32.83 -22.32
C GLN A 1002 -44.32 -31.34 -22.65
N ARG A 1003 -45.45 -30.71 -22.31
CA ARG A 1003 -45.62 -29.25 -22.43
C ARG A 1003 -44.59 -28.50 -21.57
N ALA A 1004 -44.41 -28.90 -20.31
CA ALA A 1004 -43.45 -28.27 -19.42
C ALA A 1004 -42.00 -28.37 -19.94
N VAL A 1005 -41.59 -29.52 -20.50
CA VAL A 1005 -40.27 -29.71 -21.12
C VAL A 1005 -40.11 -28.87 -22.39
N ALA A 1006 -41.16 -28.72 -23.21
CA ALA A 1006 -41.12 -27.89 -24.40
C ALA A 1006 -40.92 -26.40 -24.06
N GLU A 1007 -41.51 -25.93 -22.96
CA GLU A 1007 -41.35 -24.56 -22.47
C GLU A 1007 -40.01 -24.36 -21.73
N HIS A 1008 -39.51 -25.37 -21.01
CA HIS A 1008 -38.29 -25.30 -20.20
C HIS A 1008 -37.28 -26.40 -20.58
N PRO A 1009 -36.69 -26.35 -21.78
CA PRO A 1009 -35.85 -27.43 -22.30
C PRO A 1009 -34.55 -27.66 -21.51
N SER A 1010 -34.06 -26.66 -20.76
CA SER A 1010 -32.86 -26.75 -19.93
C SER A 1010 -33.11 -27.28 -18.51
N HIS A 1011 -34.38 -27.49 -18.11
CA HIS A 1011 -34.72 -27.90 -16.74
C HIS A 1011 -34.56 -29.41 -16.53
N ILE A 1012 -33.41 -29.82 -16.00
CA ILE A 1012 -33.01 -31.24 -15.84
C ILE A 1012 -34.07 -32.11 -15.12
N PRO A 1013 -34.67 -31.69 -13.98
CA PRO A 1013 -35.68 -32.51 -13.28
C PRO A 1013 -36.90 -32.85 -14.12
N LEU A 1014 -37.30 -31.98 -15.06
CA LEU A 1014 -38.48 -32.18 -15.91
C LEU A 1014 -38.27 -33.36 -16.87
N HIS A 1015 -37.10 -33.47 -17.49
CA HIS A 1015 -36.75 -34.59 -18.36
C HIS A 1015 -36.72 -35.91 -17.60
N GLU A 1016 -36.17 -35.90 -16.38
CA GLU A 1016 -36.17 -37.08 -15.52
C GLU A 1016 -37.59 -37.51 -15.15
N LYS A 1017 -38.43 -36.56 -14.72
CA LYS A 1017 -39.81 -36.82 -14.32
C LYS A 1017 -40.64 -37.32 -15.51
N LEU A 1018 -40.53 -36.67 -16.67
CA LEU A 1018 -41.23 -37.04 -17.89
C LEU A 1018 -40.90 -38.48 -18.31
N GLY A 1019 -39.62 -38.83 -18.41
CA GLY A 1019 -39.23 -40.19 -18.80
C GLY A 1019 -39.72 -41.25 -17.80
N ARG A 1020 -39.75 -40.95 -16.50
CA ARG A 1020 -40.30 -41.84 -15.47
C ARG A 1020 -41.82 -42.01 -15.62
N VAL A 1021 -42.55 -40.93 -15.89
CA VAL A 1021 -44.02 -40.95 -16.10
C VAL A 1021 -44.36 -41.70 -17.39
N LEU A 1022 -43.67 -41.45 -18.52
CA LEU A 1022 -43.85 -42.19 -19.77
C LEU A 1022 -43.60 -43.69 -19.59
N ARG A 1023 -42.59 -44.07 -18.79
CA ARG A 1023 -42.35 -45.48 -18.43
C ARG A 1023 -43.52 -46.08 -17.65
N LYS A 1024 -44.15 -45.33 -16.74
CA LYS A 1024 -45.34 -45.77 -15.99
C LYS A 1024 -46.58 -45.87 -16.88
N ALA A 1025 -46.74 -44.96 -17.84
CA ALA A 1025 -47.75 -44.98 -18.91
C ALA A 1025 -47.53 -46.11 -19.95
N ARG A 1026 -46.46 -46.92 -19.81
CA ARG A 1026 -46.02 -47.95 -20.77
C ARG A 1026 -45.66 -47.43 -22.17
N ARG A 1027 -45.46 -46.11 -22.32
CA ARG A 1027 -44.98 -45.44 -23.55
C ARG A 1027 -43.46 -45.51 -23.64
N TYR A 1028 -42.92 -46.73 -23.68
CA TYR A 1028 -41.49 -46.96 -23.48
C TYR A 1028 -40.58 -46.37 -24.57
N GLN A 1029 -41.03 -46.32 -25.83
CA GLN A 1029 -40.24 -45.75 -26.92
C GLN A 1029 -40.02 -44.25 -26.73
N GLU A 1030 -41.05 -43.54 -26.28
CA GLU A 1030 -40.96 -42.11 -25.97
C GLU A 1030 -40.08 -41.85 -24.75
N ALA A 1031 -40.20 -42.67 -23.69
CA ALA A 1031 -39.35 -42.56 -22.51
C ALA A 1031 -37.85 -42.69 -22.87
N VAL A 1032 -37.51 -43.63 -23.76
CA VAL A 1032 -36.16 -43.82 -24.27
C VAL A 1032 -35.68 -42.61 -25.07
N ALA A 1033 -36.53 -42.07 -25.95
CA ALA A 1033 -36.19 -40.87 -26.73
C ALA A 1033 -35.92 -39.65 -25.83
N VAL A 1034 -36.72 -39.47 -24.77
CA VAL A 1034 -36.53 -38.40 -23.77
C VAL A 1034 -35.20 -38.55 -23.06
N PHE A 1035 -34.89 -39.74 -22.52
CA PHE A 1035 -33.64 -39.94 -21.78
C PHE A 1035 -32.40 -39.84 -22.67
N ARG A 1036 -32.46 -40.38 -23.90
CA ARG A 1036 -31.35 -40.27 -24.86
C ARG A 1036 -31.06 -38.82 -25.21
N ARG A 1037 -32.09 -38.05 -25.55
CA ARG A 1037 -31.95 -36.62 -25.84
C ARG A 1037 -31.43 -35.85 -24.62
N ALA A 1038 -31.90 -36.18 -23.41
CA ALA A 1038 -31.41 -35.55 -22.18
C ALA A 1038 -29.92 -35.89 -21.91
N ALA A 1039 -29.48 -37.12 -22.19
CA ALA A 1039 -28.07 -37.53 -22.06
C ALA A 1039 -27.14 -36.79 -23.04
N GLU A 1040 -27.66 -36.38 -24.21
CA GLU A 1040 -26.95 -35.56 -25.19
C GLU A 1040 -26.89 -34.09 -24.75
N THR A 1041 -28.04 -33.53 -24.34
CA THR A 1041 -28.17 -32.12 -23.93
C THR A 1041 -27.46 -31.79 -22.62
N PHE A 1042 -27.36 -32.73 -21.67
CA PHE A 1042 -26.79 -32.50 -20.34
C PHE A 1042 -25.56 -33.39 -20.09
N PRO A 1043 -24.36 -33.05 -20.59
CA PRO A 1043 -23.16 -33.87 -20.46
C PRO A 1043 -22.79 -34.23 -19.01
N ALA A 1044 -22.95 -33.29 -18.07
CA ALA A 1044 -22.67 -33.53 -16.64
C ALA A 1044 -23.62 -34.56 -16.01
N ASN A 1045 -24.84 -34.71 -16.53
CA ASN A 1045 -25.87 -35.63 -16.05
C ASN A 1045 -26.02 -36.87 -16.94
N ARG A 1046 -25.19 -36.99 -17.98
CA ARG A 1046 -25.20 -38.11 -18.93
C ARG A 1046 -25.20 -39.50 -18.25
N PRO A 1047 -24.39 -39.78 -17.22
CA PRO A 1047 -24.41 -41.11 -16.56
C PRO A 1047 -25.78 -41.43 -15.97
N ARG A 1048 -26.46 -40.43 -15.40
CA ARG A 1048 -27.79 -40.59 -14.79
C ARG A 1048 -28.86 -40.90 -15.83
N PHE A 1049 -28.83 -40.22 -16.98
CA PHE A 1049 -29.82 -40.45 -18.04
C PHE A 1049 -29.59 -41.78 -18.78
N LEU A 1050 -28.35 -42.20 -19.00
CA LEU A 1050 -28.03 -43.54 -19.53
C LEU A 1050 -28.54 -44.65 -18.61
N TRP A 1051 -28.35 -44.50 -17.30
CA TRP A 1051 -28.91 -45.44 -16.31
C TRP A 1051 -30.45 -45.48 -16.36
N LEU A 1052 -31.12 -44.32 -16.44
CA LEU A 1052 -32.58 -44.28 -16.55
C LEU A 1052 -33.10 -44.91 -17.85
N GLU A 1053 -32.42 -44.67 -18.99
CA GLU A 1053 -32.71 -45.32 -20.28
C GLU A 1053 -32.55 -46.85 -20.17
N GLY A 1054 -31.45 -47.33 -19.57
CA GLY A 1054 -31.19 -48.76 -19.35
C GLY A 1054 -32.30 -49.43 -18.54
N ARG A 1055 -32.83 -48.77 -17.50
CA ARG A 1055 -33.97 -49.29 -16.72
C ARG A 1055 -35.27 -49.36 -17.53
N VAL A 1056 -35.47 -48.47 -18.51
CA VAL A 1056 -36.60 -48.57 -19.44
C VAL A 1056 -36.41 -49.76 -20.38
N GLU A 1057 -35.20 -49.95 -20.91
CA GLU A 1057 -34.88 -51.06 -21.82
C GLU A 1057 -34.99 -52.43 -21.14
N ALA A 1058 -34.53 -52.55 -19.89
CA ALA A 1058 -34.73 -53.74 -19.07
C ALA A 1058 -36.23 -54.06 -18.90
N ARG A 1059 -37.07 -53.05 -18.69
CA ARG A 1059 -38.54 -53.22 -18.59
C ARG A 1059 -39.19 -53.65 -19.90
N ARG A 1060 -38.58 -53.35 -21.05
CA ARG A 1060 -39.01 -53.83 -22.37
C ARG A 1060 -38.53 -55.26 -22.67
N GLY A 1061 -37.72 -55.86 -21.79
CA GLY A 1061 -37.10 -57.17 -22.02
C GLY A 1061 -35.88 -57.13 -22.93
N ARG A 1062 -35.33 -55.95 -23.25
CA ARG A 1062 -34.11 -55.79 -24.05
C ARG A 1062 -32.87 -55.78 -23.14
N TRP A 1063 -32.62 -56.93 -22.52
CA TRP A 1063 -31.60 -57.10 -21.48
C TRP A 1063 -30.17 -56.74 -21.96
N GLY A 1064 -29.80 -57.12 -23.18
CA GLY A 1064 -28.47 -56.79 -23.74
C GLY A 1064 -28.24 -55.28 -23.92
N GLU A 1065 -29.25 -54.56 -24.42
CA GLU A 1065 -29.19 -53.11 -24.56
C GLU A 1065 -29.11 -52.41 -23.19
N ALA A 1066 -29.87 -52.92 -22.21
CA ALA A 1066 -29.83 -52.41 -20.85
C ALA A 1066 -28.45 -52.60 -20.20
N ALA A 1067 -27.83 -53.77 -20.35
CA ALA A 1067 -26.48 -54.04 -19.86
C ALA A 1067 -25.45 -53.10 -20.51
N HIS A 1068 -25.52 -52.91 -21.83
CA HIS A 1068 -24.65 -51.98 -22.56
C HIS A 1068 -24.78 -50.53 -22.04
N LEU A 1069 -26.01 -50.05 -21.82
CA LEU A 1069 -26.25 -48.70 -21.28
C LEU A 1069 -25.73 -48.55 -19.85
N PHE A 1070 -25.87 -49.56 -19.00
CA PHE A 1070 -25.33 -49.52 -17.64
C PHE A 1070 -23.81 -49.55 -17.62
N ARG A 1071 -23.15 -50.37 -18.44
CA ARG A 1071 -21.68 -50.37 -18.57
C ARG A 1071 -21.16 -48.99 -19.00
N ARG A 1072 -21.78 -48.37 -20.02
CA ARG A 1072 -21.45 -47.00 -20.44
C ARG A 1072 -21.70 -45.95 -19.35
N ALA A 1073 -22.73 -46.13 -18.52
CA ALA A 1073 -22.98 -45.24 -17.40
C ALA A 1073 -21.92 -45.37 -16.30
N LEU A 1074 -21.38 -46.58 -16.08
CA LEU A 1074 -20.28 -46.85 -15.14
C LEU A 1074 -18.93 -46.34 -15.63
N ASP A 1075 -18.65 -46.42 -16.95
CA ASP A 1075 -17.44 -45.83 -17.54
C ASP A 1075 -17.32 -44.32 -17.22
N LEU A 1076 -18.47 -43.63 -17.15
CA LEU A 1076 -18.54 -42.20 -16.83
C LEU A 1076 -18.72 -41.93 -15.33
N SER A 1077 -19.21 -42.90 -14.55
CA SER A 1077 -19.49 -42.74 -13.12
C SER A 1077 -19.24 -44.05 -12.35
N PRO A 1078 -17.98 -44.40 -12.07
CA PRO A 1078 -17.59 -45.70 -11.50
C PRO A 1078 -17.93 -45.86 -10.01
N HIS A 1079 -18.49 -44.84 -9.37
CA HIS A 1079 -18.80 -44.81 -7.94
C HIS A 1079 -20.28 -45.12 -7.61
N SER A 1080 -21.14 -45.30 -8.62
CA SER A 1080 -22.58 -45.45 -8.39
C SER A 1080 -22.99 -46.90 -8.13
N TRP A 1081 -23.19 -47.25 -6.85
CA TRP A 1081 -23.60 -48.59 -6.43
C TRP A 1081 -24.92 -49.07 -7.06
N ARG A 1082 -25.88 -48.17 -7.31
CA ARG A 1082 -27.18 -48.51 -7.92
C ARG A 1082 -27.06 -48.98 -9.37
N ILE A 1083 -26.06 -48.49 -10.10
CA ILE A 1083 -25.85 -48.90 -11.50
C ILE A 1083 -25.24 -50.30 -11.51
N TYR A 1084 -24.30 -50.59 -10.62
CA TYR A 1084 -23.77 -51.94 -10.41
C TYR A 1084 -24.86 -52.94 -10.00
N GLU A 1085 -25.77 -52.55 -9.10
CA GLU A 1085 -26.90 -53.40 -8.70
C GLU A 1085 -27.83 -53.72 -9.89
N ASP A 1086 -28.28 -52.70 -10.62
CA ASP A 1086 -29.17 -52.89 -11.78
C ASP A 1086 -28.46 -53.68 -12.90
N LEU A 1087 -27.15 -53.49 -13.11
CA LEU A 1087 -26.35 -54.27 -14.07
C LEU A 1087 -26.23 -55.73 -13.64
N GLY A 1088 -25.93 -56.00 -12.37
CA GLY A 1088 -25.86 -57.37 -11.85
C GLY A 1088 -27.17 -58.14 -12.03
N GLN A 1089 -28.31 -57.49 -11.77
CA GLN A 1089 -29.63 -58.07 -12.01
C GLN A 1089 -29.89 -58.35 -13.50
N VAL A 1090 -29.44 -57.47 -14.41
CA VAL A 1090 -29.59 -57.68 -15.86
C VAL A 1090 -28.67 -58.78 -16.39
N CYS A 1091 -27.40 -58.83 -15.96
CA CYS A 1091 -26.45 -59.89 -16.33
C CYS A 1091 -26.95 -61.28 -15.91
N HIS A 1092 -27.53 -61.41 -14.72
CA HIS A 1092 -28.14 -62.67 -14.30
C HIS A 1092 -29.27 -63.11 -15.24
N ARG A 1093 -30.09 -62.16 -15.73
CA ARG A 1093 -31.17 -62.44 -16.69
C ARG A 1093 -30.67 -62.79 -18.09
N LEU A 1094 -29.44 -62.41 -18.43
CA LEU A 1094 -28.75 -62.78 -19.66
C LEU A 1094 -28.05 -64.15 -19.55
N GLY A 1095 -27.98 -64.75 -18.36
CA GLY A 1095 -27.23 -65.97 -18.11
C GLY A 1095 -25.73 -65.74 -17.82
N GLU A 1096 -25.31 -64.48 -17.67
CA GLU A 1096 -23.93 -64.07 -17.35
C GLU A 1096 -23.74 -64.10 -15.83
N SER A 1097 -23.88 -65.26 -15.20
CA SER A 1097 -23.96 -65.38 -13.74
C SER A 1097 -22.70 -64.95 -12.99
N GLU A 1098 -21.51 -65.18 -13.56
CA GLU A 1098 -20.24 -64.72 -12.95
C GLU A 1098 -20.14 -63.19 -12.93
N GLU A 1099 -20.48 -62.54 -14.05
CA GLU A 1099 -20.50 -61.08 -14.17
C GLU A 1099 -21.57 -60.46 -13.27
N ALA A 1100 -22.72 -61.13 -13.12
CA ALA A 1100 -23.78 -60.70 -12.23
C ALA A 1100 -23.31 -60.61 -10.77
N VAL A 1101 -22.64 -61.64 -10.26
CA VAL A 1101 -22.10 -61.68 -8.89
C VAL A 1101 -20.98 -60.66 -8.71
N ALA A 1102 -20.08 -60.52 -9.69
CA ALA A 1102 -19.01 -59.52 -9.65
C ALA A 1102 -19.55 -58.09 -9.50
N ASN A 1103 -20.54 -57.71 -10.32
CA ASN A 1103 -21.16 -56.39 -10.23
C ASN A 1103 -21.90 -56.18 -8.91
N LEU A 1104 -22.60 -57.19 -8.37
CA LEU A 1104 -23.25 -57.07 -7.07
C LEU A 1104 -22.25 -56.89 -5.92
N ARG A 1105 -21.05 -57.47 -6.00
CA ARG A 1105 -19.97 -57.24 -5.02
C ARG A 1105 -19.44 -55.80 -5.09
N GLU A 1106 -19.23 -55.28 -6.30
CA GLU A 1106 -18.85 -53.86 -6.50
C GLU A 1106 -19.93 -52.90 -5.95
N ALA A 1107 -21.22 -53.26 -6.12
CA ALA A 1107 -22.33 -52.54 -5.51
C ALA A 1107 -22.24 -52.55 -3.97
N LEU A 1108 -21.98 -53.72 -3.37
CA LEU A 1108 -21.91 -53.90 -1.92
C LEU A 1108 -20.80 -53.05 -1.27
N GLU A 1109 -19.62 -52.98 -1.89
CA GLU A 1109 -18.50 -52.18 -1.38
C GLU A 1109 -18.85 -50.68 -1.31
N ARG A 1110 -19.59 -50.19 -2.31
CA ARG A 1110 -19.95 -48.77 -2.47
C ARG A 1110 -21.28 -48.40 -1.81
N ALA A 1111 -22.08 -49.38 -1.41
CA ALA A 1111 -23.42 -49.15 -0.86
C ALA A 1111 -23.38 -48.61 0.59
N PRO A 1112 -24.32 -47.71 0.95
CA PRO A 1112 -24.49 -47.27 2.32
C PRO A 1112 -25.00 -48.41 3.21
N ALA A 1113 -24.68 -48.36 4.51
CA ALA A 1113 -24.98 -49.41 5.50
C ALA A 1113 -26.39 -50.06 5.41
N PRO A 1114 -27.51 -49.32 5.29
CA PRO A 1114 -28.85 -49.92 5.24
C PRO A 1114 -29.10 -50.80 4.01
N GLU A 1115 -28.42 -50.56 2.90
CA GLU A 1115 -28.65 -51.28 1.63
C GLU A 1115 -27.76 -52.54 1.50
N ARG A 1116 -26.73 -52.65 2.33
CA ARG A 1116 -25.76 -53.76 2.27
C ARG A 1116 -26.41 -55.11 2.57
N GLN A 1117 -27.37 -55.15 3.49
CA GLN A 1117 -28.06 -56.40 3.86
C GLN A 1117 -28.87 -56.96 2.69
N SER A 1118 -29.56 -56.10 1.94
CA SER A 1118 -30.32 -56.47 0.75
C SER A 1118 -29.42 -57.00 -0.36
N LEU A 1119 -28.27 -56.35 -0.59
CA LEU A 1119 -27.29 -56.76 -1.59
C LEU A 1119 -26.62 -58.09 -1.24
N GLN A 1120 -26.30 -58.32 0.03
CA GLN A 1120 -25.74 -59.60 0.50
C GLN A 1120 -26.68 -60.77 0.25
N GLU A 1121 -27.98 -60.58 0.49
CA GLU A 1121 -28.98 -61.61 0.21
C GLU A 1121 -29.12 -61.88 -1.30
N LEU A 1122 -29.11 -60.82 -2.12
CA LEU A 1122 -29.11 -60.93 -3.59
C LEU A 1122 -27.90 -61.70 -4.13
N ILE A 1123 -26.70 -61.43 -3.63
CA ILE A 1123 -25.47 -62.15 -3.99
C ILE A 1123 -25.63 -63.63 -3.65
N ARG A 1124 -26.09 -63.95 -2.43
CA ARG A 1124 -26.28 -65.32 -1.97
C ARG A 1124 -27.26 -66.11 -2.86
N ILE A 1125 -28.36 -65.48 -3.27
CA ILE A 1125 -29.35 -66.10 -4.17
C ILE A 1125 -28.72 -66.41 -5.53
N PHE A 1126 -27.92 -65.48 -6.07
CA PHE A 1126 -27.31 -65.65 -7.40
C PHE A 1126 -26.17 -66.67 -7.38
N GLU A 1127 -25.40 -66.75 -6.28
CA GLU A 1127 -24.36 -67.77 -6.07
C GLU A 1127 -24.96 -69.19 -5.93
N GLN A 1128 -26.08 -69.36 -5.23
CA GLN A 1128 -26.79 -70.65 -5.15
C GLN A 1128 -27.35 -71.12 -6.50
N GLY A 1129 -27.59 -70.19 -7.42
CA GLY A 1129 -27.99 -70.48 -8.80
C GLY A 1129 -26.83 -70.83 -9.73
N LEU A 1130 -25.57 -70.58 -9.35
CA LEU A 1130 -24.36 -70.99 -10.06
C LEU A 1130 -23.93 -72.42 -9.71
N GLU A 1131 -24.26 -72.88 -8.49
CA GLU A 1131 -23.93 -74.23 -7.99
C GLU A 1131 -24.92 -75.32 -8.45
N ARG A 1132 -26.04 -74.93 -9.08
CA ARG A 1132 -27.05 -75.81 -9.70
C ARG A 1132 -26.95 -75.76 -11.21
#